data_AF-A0A1G1C552-F1
#
_entry.id   AF-A0A1G1C552-F1
#
_cell.length_a   1.000
_cell.length_b   1.000
_cell.length_c   1.000
_cell.angle_alpha   90.00
_cell.angle_beta   90.00
_cell.angle_gamma   90.00
#
_symmetry.space_group_name_H-M   'P 1'
#
loop_
_entity.id
_entity.type
_entity.pdbx_description
1 polymer ?
#
loop_
_entity_poly.entity_id
_entity_poly.type
_entity_poly.pdbx_seq_one_letter_code
_entity_poly.pdbx_strand_id
1 'polypeptide(L)'
;MVVSRLVGFDFCARARIFLASEEPMPPKRKRQAGRSQLSARWRPFTEARELVWTLGLRDAKEWQLYCRGRLPHKGERPDDIPPSPDVVYHSKGWNSWADWFGTATPVEADGRLCLPFPSAREYVRALGLTGEAEWALHCRMALSGSRPALPAGMPLAPEKVYQGFGWQGWQDWLIAAGESRRGRQFRSYAQARRFARSLSLRSSGEWKKYCRGGLPGREPLPSDIPATPEKVYKGDGWMSWGDWLGTGPEAFRKRRVRPFREARRFVRGLGLKSIREWLLYCRGRMKHLGRRPDGIPRRPHEAYKAEGWVNWGDWLGTGTVASFLREFRPFADAREFARRLGLKGENEWRRYCRGELPHLPVLPGDIPREPSRTYRQSGWVSWGDWLGTGTVASQLRVYRPFDEARQFVRALGLRNLDEWRQYCKGERPTRAPKPDDIPHAANDVYEHQGWVSWGDWFGTNSLGPGTRHYRPFEQAREFARALRLATQAQWKAFCRGRLQSKGSLPQDIPRAPRETYACTGWISMGDWLGTGKPPRRTGISRDFEAARTFVRALGIRNQTEWQQYCRGGLPHLPALPADIPRHPCRVYAGKGWVSWGDWFGTGYVANQARQYRRFEPAREFVRSLKLKSRAEWQSYCRGDMPSKGRLPADVPSNPQLVYGRKGWTSWGDWLGTGTVCARLRGLRAFDEARTFVRNLKLRSRTEWQAYCRGEMPSKARRPADIPANPARSYRNMGWKGVRDWLGPAGQT
;
A
#
# COMPACT_ATOMS: atom_id res chain seq x y z
N MET A 1 52.00 16.12 8.82
CA MET A 1 52.85 16.14 10.02
C MET A 1 52.30 17.21 10.97
N VAL A 2 52.07 16.78 12.22
CA VAL A 2 52.13 17.49 13.52
C VAL A 2 52.51 18.99 13.41
N VAL A 3 51.92 19.98 14.08
CA VAL A 3 51.85 20.17 15.54
C VAL A 3 50.97 21.39 15.86
N SER A 4 50.11 21.25 16.88
CA SER A 4 49.43 22.31 17.63
C SER A 4 50.41 23.21 18.40
N ARG A 5 50.13 24.50 18.59
CA ARG A 5 50.50 25.18 19.86
C ARG A 5 49.68 26.43 20.15
N LEU A 6 49.10 26.38 21.36
CA LEU A 6 48.54 27.46 22.18
C LEU A 6 49.59 28.52 22.54
N VAL A 7 49.10 29.67 23.04
CA VAL A 7 49.40 30.52 24.24
C VAL A 7 49.16 31.98 23.78
N GLY A 8 48.31 32.86 24.34
CA GLY A 8 47.93 33.18 25.71
C GLY A 8 48.91 34.22 26.30
N PHE A 9 48.48 35.47 26.53
CA PHE A 9 48.73 36.26 27.76
C PHE A 9 48.33 37.75 27.62
N ASP A 10 47.60 38.19 28.65
CA ASP A 10 47.26 39.56 29.05
C ASP A 10 48.48 40.41 29.45
N PHE A 11 48.37 41.75 29.43
CA PHE A 11 48.14 42.60 30.62
C PHE A 11 48.39 44.10 30.33
N CYS A 12 47.47 44.96 30.81
CA CYS A 12 47.60 46.37 31.27
C CYS A 12 48.22 47.45 30.36
N ALA A 13 47.94 48.74 30.50
CA ALA A 13 46.89 49.57 31.09
C ALA A 13 47.38 51.03 30.88
N ARG A 14 46.48 51.98 30.61
CA ARG A 14 46.58 53.32 31.20
C ARG A 14 45.28 54.10 31.05
N ALA A 15 44.85 54.66 32.17
CA ALA A 15 43.67 55.46 32.39
C ALA A 15 44.01 56.97 32.52
N ARG A 16 43.00 57.83 32.35
CA ARG A 16 42.77 59.17 32.95
C ARG A 16 41.33 59.57 32.55
N ILE A 17 40.30 59.51 33.41
CA ILE A 17 39.88 60.34 34.57
C ILE A 17 39.36 61.75 34.19
N PHE A 18 38.05 62.00 34.41
CA PHE A 18 37.40 63.08 35.22
C PHE A 18 35.85 62.95 35.04
N LEU A 19 35.05 62.38 35.98
CA LEU A 19 34.38 62.93 37.19
C LEU A 19 33.45 64.14 36.91
N ALA A 20 32.22 64.28 37.44
CA ALA A 20 31.38 63.60 38.45
C ALA A 20 29.89 63.98 38.13
N SER A 21 28.83 63.31 38.59
CA SER A 21 28.39 63.19 39.99
C SER A 21 27.26 62.17 40.16
N GLU A 22 27.48 61.15 41.00
CA GLU A 22 26.47 60.35 41.70
C GLU A 22 26.70 60.55 43.21
N GLU A 23 25.62 60.73 43.97
CA GLU A 23 25.63 60.61 45.44
C GLU A 23 24.90 59.31 45.88
N PRO A 24 25.22 58.79 47.08
CA PRO A 24 25.32 57.35 47.32
C PRO A 24 24.16 56.75 48.15
N MET A 25 23.89 55.47 47.88
CA MET A 25 22.94 54.63 48.65
C MET A 25 23.50 54.25 50.03
N PRO A 26 22.69 54.29 51.12
CA PRO A 26 23.10 53.99 52.49
C PRO A 26 23.03 52.47 52.82
N PRO A 27 23.55 52.03 54.00
CA PRO A 27 24.01 50.67 54.21
C PRO A 27 22.95 49.69 54.75
N LYS A 28 23.21 48.39 54.57
CA LYS A 28 22.47 47.28 55.18
C LYS A 28 22.59 47.28 56.71
N ARG A 29 21.49 47.41 57.46
CA ARG A 29 21.32 46.80 58.79
C ARG A 29 19.84 46.46 59.09
N LYS A 30 19.71 45.41 59.91
CA LYS A 30 18.58 44.51 60.15
C LYS A 30 17.37 45.17 60.84
N ARG A 31 16.17 44.64 60.57
CA ARG A 31 15.25 44.26 61.66
C ARG A 31 14.44 43.01 61.31
N GLN A 32 14.43 42.11 62.29
CA GLN A 32 13.85 40.78 62.31
C GLN A 32 12.32 40.77 62.32
N ALA A 33 11.81 39.60 61.93
CA ALA A 33 10.63 38.92 62.45
C ALA A 33 9.25 39.50 62.11
N GLY A 34 8.69 38.92 61.04
CA GLY A 34 7.26 38.86 60.76
C GLY A 34 6.95 37.63 59.91
N ARG A 35 7.50 36.47 60.26
CA ARG A 35 7.06 35.19 59.70
C ARG A 35 5.71 34.85 60.36
N SER A 36 4.63 35.48 59.88
CA SER A 36 3.28 34.98 60.09
C SER A 36 2.92 34.16 58.88
N GLN A 37 2.76 32.87 59.13
CA GLN A 37 2.05 31.95 58.26
C GLN A 37 0.74 32.58 57.79
N LEU A 38 0.64 32.88 56.51
CA LEU A 38 -0.58 32.61 55.77
C LEU A 38 -0.16 31.82 54.54
N SER A 39 -0.48 30.52 54.57
CA SER A 39 -0.55 29.72 53.36
C SER A 39 -1.59 30.35 52.44
N ALA A 40 -1.19 31.28 51.59
CA ALA A 40 -2.09 31.79 50.56
C ALA A 40 -2.32 30.65 49.57
N ARG A 41 -3.42 29.92 49.79
CA ARG A 41 -3.89 28.87 48.91
C ARG A 41 -4.25 29.57 47.59
N TRP A 42 -3.47 29.34 46.53
CA TRP A 42 -3.77 29.89 45.21
C TRP A 42 -5.22 29.60 44.85
N ARG A 43 -5.95 30.63 44.39
CA ARG A 43 -7.35 30.54 43.96
C ARG A 43 -7.51 29.36 43.00
N PRO A 44 -8.60 28.57 43.05
CA PRO A 44 -8.84 27.50 42.08
C PRO A 44 -8.71 27.99 40.63
N PHE A 45 -8.14 27.18 39.74
CA PHE A 45 -7.81 27.59 38.38
C PHE A 45 -9.01 28.16 37.61
N THR A 46 -10.20 27.57 37.77
CA THR A 46 -11.44 28.00 37.11
C THR A 46 -11.84 29.41 37.52
N GLU A 47 -11.84 29.70 38.82
CA GLU A 47 -12.18 31.02 39.36
C GLU A 47 -11.10 32.07 39.06
N ALA A 48 -9.83 31.66 39.07
CA ALA A 48 -8.72 32.54 38.68
C ALA A 48 -8.78 32.91 37.20
N ARG A 49 -9.09 31.93 36.34
CA ARG A 49 -9.28 32.11 34.89
C ARG A 49 -10.47 33.02 34.59
N GLU A 50 -11.61 32.81 35.23
CA GLU A 50 -12.81 33.65 35.07
C GLU A 50 -12.52 35.11 35.46
N LEU A 51 -11.77 35.35 36.55
CA LEU A 51 -11.35 36.69 36.90
C LEU A 51 -10.46 37.30 35.81
N VAL A 52 -9.48 36.55 35.29
CA VAL A 52 -8.60 37.05 34.22
C VAL A 52 -9.38 37.35 32.93
N TRP A 53 -10.45 36.62 32.63
CA TRP A 53 -11.34 36.92 31.51
C TRP A 53 -12.04 38.27 31.67
N THR A 54 -12.44 38.65 32.88
CA THR A 54 -13.04 39.98 33.13
C THR A 54 -12.04 41.13 32.94
N LEU A 55 -10.74 40.88 33.10
CA LEU A 55 -9.69 41.88 32.85
C LEU A 55 -9.48 42.16 31.35
N GLY A 56 -9.87 41.24 30.47
CA GLY A 56 -9.79 41.40 29.01
C GLY A 56 -8.36 41.54 28.48
N LEU A 57 -7.39 40.89 29.14
CA LEU A 57 -5.97 40.89 28.75
C LEU A 57 -5.78 40.04 27.50
N ARG A 58 -4.97 40.51 26.55
CA ARG A 58 -4.87 39.89 25.22
C ARG A 58 -3.76 38.86 25.09
N ASP A 59 -2.68 39.03 25.84
CA ASP A 59 -1.50 38.18 25.74
C ASP A 59 -0.67 38.13 27.04
N ALA A 60 0.35 37.26 27.01
CA ALA A 60 1.26 37.05 28.14
C ALA A 60 2.10 38.29 28.49
N LYS A 61 2.28 39.23 27.56
CA LYS A 61 3.03 40.46 27.78
C LYS A 61 2.19 41.46 28.59
N GLU A 62 0.91 41.60 28.27
CA GLU A 62 -0.04 42.36 29.08
C GLU A 62 -0.22 41.73 30.47
N TRP A 63 -0.22 40.40 30.59
CA TRP A 63 -0.24 39.71 31.88
C TRP A 63 0.98 40.02 32.75
N GLN A 64 2.18 40.04 32.18
CA GLN A 64 3.39 40.41 32.94
C GLN A 64 3.38 41.88 33.38
N LEU A 65 2.81 42.77 32.57
CA LEU A 65 2.64 44.18 32.94
C LEU A 65 1.62 44.34 34.06
N TYR A 66 0.50 43.59 34.01
CA TYR A 66 -0.50 43.53 35.07
C TYR A 66 0.12 43.01 36.40
N CYS A 67 0.88 41.91 36.35
CA CYS A 67 1.55 41.35 37.53
C CYS A 67 2.56 42.30 38.18
N ARG A 68 3.15 43.22 37.40
CA ARG A 68 4.13 44.22 37.87
C ARG A 68 3.47 45.55 38.27
N GLY A 69 2.14 45.63 38.33
CA GLY A 69 1.41 46.85 38.67
C GLY A 69 1.55 47.96 37.62
N ARG A 70 1.98 47.65 36.39
CA ARG A 70 2.22 48.63 35.32
C ARG A 70 0.98 48.91 34.45
N LEU A 71 -0.18 48.39 34.86
CA LEU A 71 -1.49 48.65 34.23
C LEU A 71 -2.47 49.21 35.27
N PRO A 72 -2.30 50.47 35.72
CA PRO A 72 -3.07 51.04 36.84
C PRO A 72 -4.59 51.11 36.59
N HIS A 73 -5.02 51.18 35.32
CA HIS A 73 -6.43 51.18 34.93
C HIS A 73 -7.13 49.80 35.04
N LYS A 74 -6.40 48.74 35.42
CA LYS A 74 -6.93 47.37 35.59
C LYS A 74 -6.90 46.88 37.05
N GLY A 75 -6.55 47.75 37.98
CA GLY A 75 -6.39 47.40 39.40
C GLY A 75 -5.13 46.58 39.69
N GLU A 76 -4.88 46.27 40.96
CA GLU A 76 -3.77 45.42 41.38
C GLU A 76 -4.11 43.95 41.26
N ARG A 77 -3.10 43.10 41.00
CA ARG A 77 -3.29 41.64 40.96
C ARG A 77 -3.61 41.14 42.38
N PRO A 78 -4.74 40.45 42.59
CA PRO A 78 -5.02 39.79 43.87
C PRO A 78 -3.88 38.86 44.29
N ASP A 79 -3.51 38.91 45.57
CA ASP A 79 -2.37 38.14 46.10
C ASP A 79 -2.56 36.62 46.01
N ASP A 80 -3.80 36.15 45.83
CA ASP A 80 -4.19 34.75 45.66
C ASP A 80 -4.18 34.27 44.20
N ILE A 81 -3.77 35.10 43.23
CA ILE A 81 -3.61 34.73 41.81
C ILE A 81 -2.13 34.69 41.43
N PRO A 82 -1.56 33.55 41.02
CA PRO A 82 -0.13 33.42 40.81
C PRO A 82 0.38 34.23 39.60
N PRO A 83 1.56 34.87 39.68
CA PRO A 83 2.15 35.60 38.56
C PRO A 83 2.59 34.69 37.40
N SER A 84 2.85 33.41 37.69
CA SER A 84 3.17 32.36 36.72
C SER A 84 2.09 31.27 36.76
N PRO A 85 0.90 31.53 36.22
CA PRO A 85 -0.23 30.62 36.29
C PRO A 85 0.00 29.34 35.49
N ASP A 86 0.84 29.39 34.46
CA ASP A 86 1.31 28.24 33.68
C ASP A 86 2.08 27.21 34.50
N VAL A 87 2.87 27.69 35.46
CA VAL A 87 3.64 26.84 36.36
C VAL A 87 2.77 26.39 37.53
N VAL A 88 2.03 27.32 38.14
CA VAL A 88 1.28 27.05 39.38
C VAL A 88 0.04 26.19 39.12
N TYR A 89 -0.63 26.38 37.97
CA TYR A 89 -1.80 25.59 37.59
C TYR A 89 -1.49 24.46 36.61
N HIS A 90 -0.21 24.20 36.29
CA HIS A 90 0.22 23.16 35.35
C HIS A 90 -0.53 21.83 35.54
N SER A 91 -0.63 21.35 36.79
CA SER A 91 -1.33 20.11 37.14
C SER A 91 -2.70 20.33 37.79
N LYS A 92 -3.24 21.55 37.70
CA LYS A 92 -4.49 22.00 38.35
C LYS A 92 -5.46 22.66 37.37
N GLY A 93 -5.38 22.30 36.09
CA GLY A 93 -6.31 22.74 35.04
C GLY A 93 -5.71 23.63 33.96
N TRP A 94 -4.44 24.04 34.07
CA TRP A 94 -3.78 24.86 33.06
C TRP A 94 -3.75 24.19 31.69
N ASN A 95 -4.24 24.88 30.67
CA ASN A 95 -4.21 24.41 29.29
C ASN A 95 -3.25 25.21 28.41
N SER A 96 -3.49 26.51 28.30
CA SER A 96 -2.71 27.41 27.44
C SER A 96 -2.99 28.86 27.81
N TRP A 97 -2.13 29.76 27.36
CA TRP A 97 -2.34 31.19 27.50
C TRP A 97 -3.65 31.67 26.81
N ALA A 98 -4.06 31.06 25.69
CA ALA A 98 -5.31 31.42 25.03
C ALA A 98 -6.57 31.07 25.83
N ASP A 99 -6.53 29.98 26.61
CA ASP A 99 -7.57 29.61 27.57
C ASP A 99 -7.55 30.54 28.78
N TRP A 100 -6.36 30.86 29.31
CA TRP A 100 -6.19 31.79 30.41
C TRP A 100 -6.74 33.19 30.12
N PHE A 101 -6.61 33.66 28.88
CA PHE A 101 -7.11 34.98 28.44
C PHE A 101 -8.52 34.96 27.85
N GLY A 102 -9.13 33.79 27.65
CA GLY A 102 -10.51 33.68 27.14
C GLY A 102 -10.64 34.00 25.66
N THR A 103 -9.54 33.87 24.89
CA THR A 103 -9.49 34.20 23.47
C THR A 103 -9.78 32.99 22.56
N ALA A 104 -10.35 31.91 23.09
CA ALA A 104 -10.68 30.70 22.34
C ALA A 104 -12.05 30.83 21.64
N THR A 105 -12.06 30.87 20.30
CA THR A 105 -13.30 31.04 19.50
C THR A 105 -14.03 29.70 19.25
N PRO A 106 -15.38 29.67 19.27
CA PRO A 106 -16.18 28.52 18.80
C PRO A 106 -15.86 28.15 17.35
N VAL A 107 -16.01 26.88 16.99
CA VAL A 107 -15.67 26.36 15.64
C VAL A 107 -16.94 26.05 14.88
N GLU A 108 -17.12 26.57 13.67
CA GLU A 108 -18.26 26.25 12.81
C GLU A 108 -17.93 25.02 11.94
N ALA A 109 -18.73 23.95 12.08
CA ALA A 109 -18.59 22.74 11.28
C ALA A 109 -19.97 22.18 10.89
N ASP A 110 -20.18 21.87 9.62
CA ASP A 110 -21.43 21.32 9.06
C ASP A 110 -22.69 22.14 9.45
N GLY A 111 -22.59 23.47 9.45
CA GLY A 111 -23.69 24.39 9.79
C GLY A 111 -24.07 24.38 11.28
N ARG A 112 -23.22 23.81 12.14
CA ARG A 112 -23.40 23.80 13.60
C ARG A 112 -22.22 24.50 14.29
N LEU A 113 -22.54 25.27 15.32
CA LEU A 113 -21.55 25.87 16.22
C LEU A 113 -21.06 24.80 17.19
N CYS A 114 -19.81 24.37 17.02
CA CYS A 114 -19.12 23.45 17.92
C CYS A 114 -18.39 24.21 19.03
N LEU A 115 -18.29 23.57 20.19
CA LEU A 115 -17.57 24.09 21.35
C LEU A 115 -16.11 24.41 20.98
N PRO A 116 -15.49 25.47 21.55
CA PRO A 116 -14.07 25.73 21.36
C PRO A 116 -13.23 24.50 21.75
N PHE A 117 -12.15 24.23 20.99
CA PHE A 117 -11.32 23.04 21.17
C PHE A 117 -10.87 22.80 22.62
N PRO A 118 -10.38 23.81 23.38
CA PRO A 118 -9.97 23.63 24.77
C PRO A 118 -11.12 23.19 25.70
N SER A 119 -12.32 23.79 25.55
CA SER A 119 -13.50 23.50 26.36
C SER A 119 -14.07 22.11 26.06
N ALA A 120 -14.13 21.74 24.79
CA ALA A 120 -14.57 20.42 24.37
C ALA A 120 -13.61 19.32 24.86
N ARG A 121 -12.30 19.60 24.87
CA ARG A 121 -11.27 18.70 25.37
C ARG A 121 -11.34 18.53 26.90
N GLU A 122 -11.62 19.59 27.65
CA GLU A 122 -11.83 19.53 29.11
C GLU A 122 -12.99 18.59 29.47
N TYR A 123 -14.14 18.75 28.81
CA TYR A 123 -15.30 17.87 29.01
C TYR A 123 -14.95 16.40 28.76
N VAL A 124 -14.25 16.11 27.66
CA VAL A 124 -13.89 14.73 27.31
C VAL A 124 -12.88 14.13 28.29
N ARG A 125 -11.87 14.90 28.73
CA ARG A 125 -10.88 14.45 29.71
C ARG A 125 -11.52 14.18 31.08
N ALA A 126 -12.55 14.93 31.48
CA ALA A 126 -13.32 14.68 32.70
C ALA A 126 -14.06 13.33 32.69
N LEU A 127 -14.33 12.75 31.51
CA LEU A 127 -14.96 11.43 31.38
C LEU A 127 -13.99 10.27 31.64
N GLY A 128 -12.67 10.51 31.67
CA GLY A 128 -11.66 9.48 31.96
C GLY A 128 -11.57 8.36 30.92
N LEU A 129 -11.95 8.62 29.68
CA LEU A 129 -11.93 7.65 28.58
C LEU A 129 -10.50 7.47 28.05
N THR A 130 -10.15 6.25 27.62
CA THR A 130 -8.77 5.89 27.29
C THR A 130 -8.54 5.56 25.81
N GLY A 131 -9.61 5.53 25.01
CA GLY A 131 -9.50 5.29 23.57
C GLY A 131 -10.73 5.69 22.77
N GLU A 132 -10.54 5.78 21.45
CA GLU A 132 -11.56 6.15 20.46
C GLU A 132 -12.83 5.29 20.55
N ALA A 133 -12.67 3.96 20.71
CA ALA A 133 -13.80 3.04 20.79
C ALA A 133 -14.70 3.32 22.01
N GLU A 134 -14.12 3.79 23.11
CA GLU A 134 -14.84 4.15 24.33
C GLU A 134 -15.58 5.48 24.14
N TRP A 135 -14.97 6.46 23.47
CA TRP A 135 -15.63 7.71 23.07
C TRP A 135 -16.81 7.45 22.12
N ALA A 136 -16.62 6.64 21.08
CA ALA A 136 -17.68 6.30 20.15
C ALA A 136 -18.86 5.58 20.83
N LEU A 137 -18.57 4.69 21.79
CA LEU A 137 -19.60 4.04 22.59
C LEU A 137 -20.30 5.04 23.52
N HIS A 138 -19.56 5.96 24.15
CA HIS A 138 -20.09 7.01 25.01
C HIS A 138 -21.09 7.90 24.26
N CYS A 139 -20.72 8.37 23.07
CA CYS A 139 -21.59 9.17 22.23
C CYS A 139 -22.86 8.43 21.81
N ARG A 140 -22.74 7.16 21.40
CA ARG A 140 -23.92 6.35 21.06
C ARG A 140 -24.88 6.17 22.23
N MET A 141 -24.35 5.91 23.43
CA MET A 141 -25.16 5.75 24.64
C MET A 141 -25.83 7.06 25.09
N ALA A 142 -25.17 8.20 24.90
CA ALA A 142 -25.75 9.51 25.17
C ALA A 142 -26.86 9.87 24.16
N LEU A 143 -26.69 9.50 22.88
CA LEU A 143 -27.72 9.68 21.85
C LEU A 143 -28.91 8.75 22.01
N SER A 144 -28.71 7.54 22.58
CA SER A 144 -29.79 6.60 22.87
C SER A 144 -30.50 6.85 24.21
N GLY A 145 -30.15 7.93 24.93
CA GLY A 145 -30.72 8.26 26.25
C GLY A 145 -30.28 7.34 27.39
N SER A 146 -29.33 6.44 27.15
CA SER A 146 -28.81 5.50 28.16
C SER A 146 -27.72 6.11 29.06
N ARG A 147 -27.32 7.36 28.79
CA ARG A 147 -26.40 8.21 29.57
C ARG A 147 -26.84 9.68 29.49
N PRO A 148 -26.35 10.57 30.37
CA PRO A 148 -26.59 12.00 30.27
C PRO A 148 -26.25 12.54 28.87
N ALA A 149 -27.07 13.45 28.36
CA ALA A 149 -26.90 14.04 27.05
C ALA A 149 -25.56 14.78 26.93
N LEU A 150 -24.95 14.72 25.74
CA LEU A 150 -23.73 15.48 25.48
C LEU A 150 -24.00 17.00 25.53
N PRO A 151 -23.04 17.82 25.97
CA PRO A 151 -23.15 19.27 25.89
C PRO A 151 -23.48 19.73 24.47
N ALA A 152 -24.30 20.78 24.36
CA ALA A 152 -24.64 21.39 23.08
C ALA A 152 -23.37 21.81 22.32
N GLY A 153 -23.27 21.43 21.04
CA GLY A 153 -22.09 21.71 20.23
C GLY A 153 -20.90 20.75 20.43
N MET A 154 -21.03 19.68 21.22
CA MET A 154 -19.99 18.64 21.34
C MET A 154 -19.89 17.79 20.05
N PRO A 155 -18.74 17.78 19.35
CA PRO A 155 -18.62 17.03 18.11
C PRO A 155 -18.48 15.52 18.36
N LEU A 156 -19.21 14.73 17.57
CA LEU A 156 -19.11 13.26 17.58
C LEU A 156 -17.79 12.78 16.97
N ALA A 157 -17.26 13.53 15.99
CA ALA A 157 -16.04 13.28 15.25
C ALA A 157 -15.04 14.45 15.44
N PRO A 158 -14.43 14.58 16.63
CA PRO A 158 -13.56 15.71 16.97
C PRO A 158 -12.30 15.79 16.09
N GLU A 159 -11.85 14.66 15.54
CA GLU A 159 -10.71 14.59 14.62
C GLU A 159 -10.93 15.35 13.30
N LYS A 160 -12.19 15.49 12.88
CA LYS A 160 -12.58 16.24 11.67
C LYS A 160 -12.83 17.71 11.97
N VAL A 161 -13.47 17.99 13.10
CA VAL A 161 -13.85 19.35 13.48
C VAL A 161 -12.64 20.16 13.93
N TYR A 162 -11.69 19.53 14.64
CA TYR A 162 -10.55 20.23 15.25
C TYR A 162 -9.21 20.05 14.54
N GLN A 163 -9.18 19.43 13.35
CA GLN A 163 -7.96 19.14 12.58
C GLN A 163 -7.05 20.37 12.37
N GLY A 164 -7.63 21.56 12.23
CA GLY A 164 -6.92 22.84 12.09
C GLY A 164 -6.91 23.72 13.35
N PHE A 165 -7.50 23.26 14.46
CA PHE A 165 -7.77 24.06 15.66
C PHE A 165 -7.11 23.48 16.92
N GLY A 166 -6.01 22.75 16.75
CA GLY A 166 -5.19 22.24 17.86
C GLY A 166 -5.26 20.73 18.08
N TRP A 167 -5.96 19.97 17.23
CA TRP A 167 -5.99 18.52 17.29
C TRP A 167 -4.60 17.88 17.05
N GLN A 168 -4.12 17.11 18.02
CA GLN A 168 -2.83 16.39 17.94
C GLN A 168 -3.00 14.86 17.97
N GLY A 169 -4.24 14.37 17.90
CA GLY A 169 -4.58 12.95 17.92
C GLY A 169 -5.34 12.53 19.18
N TRP A 170 -5.87 11.30 19.16
CA TRP A 170 -6.73 10.75 20.21
C TRP A 170 -6.08 10.72 21.59
N GLN A 171 -4.75 10.56 21.66
CA GLN A 171 -4.03 10.58 22.92
C GLN A 171 -4.06 11.96 23.59
N ASP A 172 -3.80 13.05 22.85
CA ASP A 172 -3.94 14.41 23.38
C ASP A 172 -5.41 14.74 23.69
N TRP A 173 -6.33 14.31 22.85
CA TRP A 173 -7.74 14.60 23.04
C TRP A 173 -8.33 13.99 24.32
N LEU A 174 -7.97 12.75 24.62
CA LEU A 174 -8.54 11.99 25.74
C LEU A 174 -7.72 12.11 27.04
N ILE A 175 -6.43 12.44 26.96
CA ILE A 175 -5.50 12.40 28.10
C ILE A 175 -4.86 13.79 28.29
N ALA A 176 -4.79 14.26 29.54
CA ALA A 176 -4.10 15.52 29.87
C ALA A 176 -2.58 15.39 29.70
N ALA A 177 -1.96 16.35 29.00
CA ALA A 177 -0.51 16.42 28.87
C ALA A 177 0.12 16.63 30.25
N GLY A 178 0.77 15.59 30.78
CA GLY A 178 1.39 15.57 32.11
C GLY A 178 0.92 14.44 33.02
N GLU A 179 -0.18 13.75 32.73
CA GLU A 179 -0.57 12.54 33.45
C GLU A 179 0.02 11.29 32.80
N SER A 180 1.33 11.09 32.99
CA SER A 180 1.84 9.73 33.09
C SER A 180 1.18 9.06 34.29
N ARG A 181 0.48 7.95 34.04
CA ARG A 181 -0.06 6.97 35.01
C ARG A 181 0.14 7.38 36.48
N ARG A 182 -0.81 8.11 37.07
CA ARG A 182 -1.09 7.88 38.49
C ARG A 182 -1.69 6.49 38.58
N GLY A 183 -0.81 5.50 38.74
CA GLY A 183 -1.21 4.18 39.15
C GLY A 183 -2.09 4.34 40.39
N ARG A 184 -3.28 3.75 40.37
CA ARG A 184 -3.91 3.35 41.63
C ARG A 184 -2.81 2.67 42.44
N GLN A 185 -2.56 3.17 43.64
CA GLN A 185 -1.56 2.57 44.51
C GLN A 185 -2.16 1.26 45.00
N PHE A 186 -1.88 0.19 44.27
CA PHE A 186 -2.35 -1.13 44.63
C PHE A 186 -1.53 -1.64 45.80
N ARG A 187 -2.16 -2.38 46.72
CA ARG A 187 -1.46 -2.99 47.86
C ARG A 187 -0.34 -3.91 47.36
N SER A 188 0.63 -4.24 48.20
CA SER A 188 1.66 -5.20 47.82
C SER A 188 1.05 -6.52 47.35
N TYR A 189 1.71 -7.22 46.42
CA TYR A 189 1.22 -8.49 45.87
C TYR A 189 0.81 -9.48 46.97
N ALA A 190 1.59 -9.59 48.05
CA ALA A 190 1.30 -10.47 49.19
C ALA A 190 0.01 -10.09 49.93
N GLN A 191 -0.24 -8.79 50.16
CA GLN A 191 -1.44 -8.30 50.82
C GLN A 191 -2.67 -8.47 49.91
N ALA A 192 -2.54 -8.11 48.63
CA ALA A 192 -3.63 -8.24 47.66
C ALA A 192 -4.00 -9.71 47.40
N ARG A 193 -3.01 -10.61 47.41
CA ARG A 193 -3.20 -12.07 47.33
C ARG A 193 -3.91 -12.65 48.55
N ARG A 194 -3.62 -12.16 49.77
CA ARG A 194 -4.35 -12.57 50.98
C ARG A 194 -5.82 -12.18 50.90
N PHE A 195 -6.12 -10.97 50.44
CA PHE A 195 -7.49 -10.53 50.19
C PHE A 195 -8.18 -11.38 49.10
N ALA A 196 -7.50 -11.63 47.98
CA ALA A 196 -8.07 -12.46 46.92
C ALA A 196 -8.42 -13.88 47.39
N ARG A 197 -7.63 -14.43 48.32
CA ARG A 197 -7.86 -15.74 48.95
C ARG A 197 -8.99 -15.72 49.98
N SER A 198 -9.16 -14.65 50.75
CA SER A 198 -10.28 -14.55 51.71
C SER A 198 -11.64 -14.62 51.00
N LEU A 199 -11.71 -14.16 49.75
CA LEU A 199 -12.93 -14.24 48.94
C LEU A 199 -13.30 -15.67 48.50
N SER A 200 -12.38 -16.65 48.58
CA SER A 200 -12.61 -18.06 48.21
C SER A 200 -13.17 -18.28 46.80
N LEU A 201 -12.76 -17.43 45.85
CA LEU A 201 -13.22 -17.49 44.44
C LEU A 201 -12.47 -18.60 43.69
N ARG A 202 -13.19 -19.40 42.88
CA ARG A 202 -12.66 -20.66 42.32
C ARG A 202 -12.06 -20.52 40.93
N SER A 203 -12.24 -19.36 40.29
CA SER A 203 -11.75 -19.13 38.93
C SER A 203 -11.56 -17.65 38.62
N SER A 204 -10.75 -17.38 37.60
CA SER A 204 -10.60 -16.04 37.03
C SER A 204 -11.92 -15.48 36.48
N GLY A 205 -12.86 -16.35 36.09
CA GLY A 205 -14.21 -15.95 35.65
C GLY A 205 -15.06 -15.40 36.79
N GLU A 206 -14.99 -16.01 37.97
CA GLU A 206 -15.66 -15.52 39.18
C GLU A 206 -15.04 -14.22 39.68
N TRP A 207 -13.69 -14.10 39.64
CA TRP A 207 -12.99 -12.84 39.93
C TRP A 207 -13.48 -11.69 39.03
N LYS A 208 -13.63 -11.92 37.73
CA LYS A 208 -14.16 -10.92 36.78
C LYS A 208 -15.62 -10.58 37.00
N LYS A 209 -16.43 -11.49 37.57
CA LYS A 209 -17.83 -11.19 37.95
C LYS A 209 -17.87 -10.37 39.23
N TYR A 210 -17.05 -10.73 40.22
CA TYR A 210 -16.87 -9.98 41.46
C TYR A 210 -16.44 -8.53 41.19
N CYS A 211 -15.42 -8.32 40.36
CA CYS A 211 -14.94 -6.97 39.99
C CYS A 211 -16.00 -6.09 39.30
N ARG A 212 -17.05 -6.69 38.73
CA ARG A 212 -18.16 -5.98 38.06
C ARG A 212 -19.39 -5.82 38.98
N GLY A 213 -19.28 -6.14 40.27
CA GLY A 213 -20.40 -6.11 41.21
C GLY A 213 -21.45 -7.20 40.97
N GLY A 214 -21.13 -8.23 40.17
CA GLY A 214 -22.09 -9.25 39.74
C GLY A 214 -22.25 -10.44 40.70
N LEU A 215 -21.83 -10.31 41.96
CA LEU A 215 -22.03 -11.32 43.00
C LEU A 215 -22.88 -10.73 44.14
N PRO A 216 -24.14 -11.18 44.33
CA PRO A 216 -25.01 -10.67 45.39
C PRO A 216 -24.48 -11.04 46.78
N GLY A 217 -24.59 -10.11 47.74
CA GLY A 217 -24.17 -10.31 49.13
C GLY A 217 -22.66 -10.19 49.39
N ARG A 218 -21.89 -9.62 48.46
CA ARG A 218 -20.44 -9.41 48.59
C ARG A 218 -20.11 -7.92 48.56
N GLU A 219 -19.19 -7.48 49.41
CA GLU A 219 -18.72 -6.10 49.42
C GLU A 219 -18.05 -5.72 48.09
N PRO A 220 -18.19 -4.46 47.62
CA PRO A 220 -17.57 -3.97 46.39
C PRO A 220 -16.05 -4.15 46.40
N LEU A 221 -15.45 -4.31 45.21
CA LEU A 221 -14.01 -4.44 45.06
C LEU A 221 -13.31 -3.20 45.67
N PRO A 222 -12.41 -3.38 46.67
CA PRO A 222 -11.64 -2.27 47.22
C PRO A 222 -10.83 -1.56 46.13
N SER A 223 -10.75 -0.23 46.20
CA SER A 223 -10.10 0.61 45.20
C SER A 223 -8.59 0.37 45.08
N ASP A 224 -7.99 -0.23 46.11
CA ASP A 224 -6.57 -0.61 46.23
C ASP A 224 -6.27 -2.06 45.77
N ILE A 225 -7.26 -2.78 45.25
CA ILE A 225 -7.09 -4.11 44.65
C ILE A 225 -7.33 -4.04 43.13
N PRO A 226 -6.38 -4.49 42.30
CA PRO A 226 -6.52 -4.40 40.85
C PRO A 226 -7.52 -5.43 40.30
N ALA A 227 -8.37 -4.99 39.36
CA ALA A 227 -9.25 -5.89 38.63
C ALA A 227 -8.49 -6.84 37.69
N THR A 228 -7.31 -6.43 37.22
CA THR A 228 -6.39 -7.22 36.36
C THR A 228 -5.03 -7.42 37.06
N PRO A 229 -4.97 -8.25 38.12
CA PRO A 229 -3.77 -8.44 38.91
C PRO A 229 -2.60 -9.08 38.11
N GLU A 230 -2.90 -9.83 37.05
CA GLU A 230 -1.90 -10.43 36.15
C GLU A 230 -1.09 -9.42 35.35
N LYS A 231 -1.65 -8.22 35.15
CA LYS A 231 -0.97 -7.12 34.47
C LYS A 231 -0.25 -6.21 35.45
N VAL A 232 -0.86 -5.99 36.61
CA VAL A 232 -0.36 -5.07 37.64
C VAL A 232 0.86 -5.66 38.36
N TYR A 233 0.81 -6.94 38.74
CA TYR A 233 1.89 -7.58 39.49
C TYR A 233 2.83 -8.42 38.61
N LYS A 234 2.92 -8.14 37.30
CA LYS A 234 3.66 -8.92 36.27
C LYS A 234 5.21 -8.89 36.42
N GLY A 235 5.71 -8.67 37.62
CA GLY A 235 7.12 -8.54 37.99
C GLY A 235 7.29 -8.57 39.51
N ASP A 236 6.21 -8.29 40.26
CA ASP A 236 6.16 -8.21 41.72
C ASP A 236 5.67 -9.52 42.39
N GLY A 237 5.92 -10.67 41.75
CA GLY A 237 5.62 -12.00 42.30
C GLY A 237 4.37 -12.70 41.75
N TRP A 238 3.70 -12.15 40.74
CA TRP A 238 2.57 -12.83 40.08
C TRP A 238 2.99 -14.15 39.43
N MET A 239 2.43 -15.27 39.90
CA MET A 239 2.69 -16.60 39.33
C MET A 239 1.56 -17.07 38.41
N SER A 240 0.35 -17.20 38.93
CA SER A 240 -0.81 -17.66 38.16
C SER A 240 -2.12 -17.38 38.88
N TRP A 241 -3.25 -17.54 38.18
CA TRP A 241 -4.58 -17.48 38.79
C TRP A 241 -4.80 -18.53 39.88
N GLY A 242 -4.14 -19.69 39.77
CA GLY A 242 -4.18 -20.74 40.78
C GLY A 242 -3.55 -20.27 42.09
N ASP A 243 -2.38 -19.63 41.99
CA ASP A 243 -1.71 -19.08 43.16
C ASP A 243 -2.45 -17.87 43.76
N TRP A 244 -2.89 -16.94 42.91
CA TRP A 244 -3.57 -15.71 43.30
C TRP A 244 -4.86 -15.95 44.10
N LEU A 245 -5.71 -16.86 43.61
CA LEU A 245 -6.99 -17.17 44.25
C LEU A 245 -6.86 -18.27 45.33
N GLY A 246 -5.67 -18.84 45.54
CA GLY A 246 -5.47 -19.98 46.44
C GLY A 246 -6.08 -21.28 45.92
N THR A 247 -6.35 -21.37 44.61
CA THR A 247 -6.86 -22.56 43.91
C THR A 247 -5.71 -23.45 43.36
N GLY A 248 -4.52 -23.28 43.93
CA GLY A 248 -3.27 -23.92 43.52
C GLY A 248 -3.21 -25.45 43.71
N PRO A 249 -2.05 -26.06 43.38
CA PRO A 249 -1.88 -27.51 43.18
C PRO A 249 -2.28 -28.40 44.38
N GLU A 250 -2.28 -27.88 45.62
CA GLU A 250 -2.72 -28.66 46.79
C GLU A 250 -4.21 -29.07 46.74
N ALA A 251 -5.08 -28.31 46.06
CA ALA A 251 -6.49 -28.70 45.85
C ALA A 251 -6.62 -29.83 44.80
N PHE A 252 -5.64 -29.98 43.91
CA PHE A 252 -5.54 -31.09 42.97
C PHE A 252 -5.04 -32.37 43.67
N ARG A 253 -4.08 -32.26 44.60
CA ARG A 253 -3.52 -33.40 45.35
C ARG A 253 -4.54 -34.15 46.23
N LYS A 254 -5.62 -33.49 46.68
CA LYS A 254 -6.64 -34.13 47.53
C LYS A 254 -7.83 -34.74 46.78
N ARG A 255 -7.87 -34.70 45.44
CA ARG A 255 -8.87 -35.48 44.68
C ARG A 255 -8.33 -36.88 44.45
N ARG A 256 -8.84 -37.87 45.19
CA ARG A 256 -8.57 -39.30 44.96
C ARG A 256 -8.97 -39.66 43.53
N VAL A 257 -8.02 -39.64 42.59
CA VAL A 257 -8.19 -40.19 41.25
C VAL A 257 -8.31 -41.70 41.37
N ARG A 258 -9.25 -42.32 40.64
CA ARG A 258 -9.38 -43.79 40.64
C ARG A 258 -8.09 -44.41 40.08
N PRO A 259 -7.67 -45.60 40.54
CA PRO A 259 -6.50 -46.28 39.98
C PRO A 259 -6.59 -46.42 38.45
N PHE A 260 -5.47 -46.26 37.75
CA PHE A 260 -5.42 -46.23 36.28
C PHE A 260 -6.17 -47.40 35.62
N ARG A 261 -6.01 -48.62 36.13
CA ARG A 261 -6.65 -49.84 35.57
C ARG A 261 -8.18 -49.78 35.62
N GLU A 262 -8.75 -49.29 36.72
CA GLU A 262 -10.19 -49.16 36.89
C GLU A 262 -10.75 -48.03 36.03
N ALA A 263 -10.05 -46.89 36.01
CA ALA A 263 -10.43 -45.74 35.21
C ALA A 263 -10.40 -46.07 33.71
N ARG A 264 -9.37 -46.80 33.26
CA ARG A 264 -9.24 -47.28 31.87
C ARG A 264 -10.35 -48.25 31.50
N ARG A 265 -10.72 -49.19 32.38
CA ARG A 265 -11.84 -50.13 32.14
C ARG A 265 -13.15 -49.38 31.95
N PHE A 266 -13.42 -48.40 32.81
CA PHE A 266 -14.60 -47.53 32.70
C PHE A 266 -14.62 -46.77 31.37
N VAL A 267 -13.52 -46.12 30.99
CA VAL A 267 -13.44 -45.34 29.74
C VAL A 267 -13.65 -46.21 28.51
N ARG A 268 -13.08 -47.42 28.48
CA ARG A 268 -13.28 -48.37 27.38
C ARG A 268 -14.73 -48.82 27.27
N GLY A 269 -15.44 -48.94 28.40
CA GLY A 269 -16.88 -49.23 28.43
C GLY A 269 -17.76 -48.14 27.80
N LEU A 270 -17.24 -46.91 27.61
CA LEU A 270 -17.97 -45.82 26.95
C LEU A 270 -17.92 -45.88 25.41
N GLY A 271 -17.04 -46.70 24.82
CA GLY A 271 -16.95 -46.88 23.37
C GLY A 271 -16.52 -45.64 22.55
N LEU A 272 -15.84 -44.67 23.18
CA LEU A 272 -15.47 -43.40 22.56
C LEU A 272 -14.32 -43.56 21.56
N LYS A 273 -14.46 -43.03 20.35
CA LYS A 273 -13.51 -43.26 19.24
C LYS A 273 -12.43 -42.19 19.11
N SER A 274 -12.60 -41.05 19.77
CA SER A 274 -11.70 -39.91 19.60
C SER A 274 -11.49 -39.08 20.87
N ILE A 275 -10.36 -38.36 20.92
CA ILE A 275 -10.07 -37.38 21.98
C ILE A 275 -11.15 -36.29 22.02
N ARG A 276 -11.71 -35.93 20.86
CA ARG A 276 -12.79 -34.95 20.75
C ARG A 276 -14.05 -35.43 21.46
N GLU A 277 -14.46 -36.68 21.24
CA GLU A 277 -15.57 -37.31 21.95
C GLU A 277 -15.30 -37.39 23.46
N TRP A 278 -14.11 -37.80 23.87
CA TRP A 278 -13.72 -37.78 25.29
C TRP A 278 -13.89 -36.40 25.94
N LEU A 279 -13.47 -35.34 25.25
CA LEU A 279 -13.61 -33.97 25.75
C LEU A 279 -15.06 -33.49 25.76
N LEU A 280 -15.91 -33.94 24.83
CA LEU A 280 -17.35 -33.64 24.82
C LEU A 280 -18.07 -34.38 25.95
N TYR A 281 -17.73 -35.63 26.20
CA TYR A 281 -18.20 -36.41 27.36
C TYR A 281 -17.84 -35.71 28.67
N CYS A 282 -16.57 -35.32 28.84
CA CYS A 282 -16.09 -34.61 30.03
C CYS A 282 -16.79 -33.26 30.29
N ARG A 283 -17.37 -32.64 29.25
CA ARG A 283 -18.12 -31.37 29.34
C ARG A 283 -19.63 -31.60 29.56
N GLY A 284 -20.08 -32.85 29.68
CA GLY A 284 -21.50 -33.19 29.83
C GLY A 284 -22.33 -32.93 28.56
N ARG A 285 -21.68 -32.84 27.39
CA ARG A 285 -22.38 -32.57 26.11
C ARG A 285 -22.98 -33.84 25.50
N MET A 286 -22.57 -35.03 25.96
CA MET A 286 -23.15 -36.33 25.57
C MET A 286 -24.05 -36.87 26.67
N LYS A 287 -25.31 -36.39 26.69
CA LYS A 287 -26.29 -36.71 27.75
C LYS A 287 -26.62 -38.20 27.84
N HIS A 288 -26.58 -38.94 26.73
CA HIS A 288 -26.88 -40.37 26.66
C HIS A 288 -25.84 -41.26 27.37
N LEU A 289 -24.65 -40.74 27.68
CA LEU A 289 -23.57 -41.48 28.38
C LEU A 289 -23.48 -41.16 29.88
N GLY A 290 -24.42 -40.36 30.40
CA GLY A 290 -24.41 -39.92 31.79
C GLY A 290 -23.32 -38.89 32.12
N ARG A 291 -23.21 -38.52 33.40
CA ARG A 291 -22.20 -37.57 33.89
C ARG A 291 -20.87 -38.29 34.16
N ARG A 292 -19.75 -37.63 33.86
CA ARG A 292 -18.40 -38.12 34.20
C ARG A 292 -18.27 -38.29 35.72
N PRO A 293 -17.89 -39.47 36.23
CA PRO A 293 -17.62 -39.67 37.65
C PRO A 293 -16.47 -38.77 38.14
N ASP A 294 -16.58 -38.27 39.38
CA ASP A 294 -15.62 -37.29 39.92
C ASP A 294 -14.17 -37.81 40.00
N GLY A 295 -13.99 -39.12 40.20
CA GLY A 295 -12.69 -39.78 40.26
C GLY A 295 -12.03 -40.09 38.91
N ILE A 296 -12.66 -39.75 37.77
CA ILE A 296 -12.08 -39.97 36.43
C ILE A 296 -11.49 -38.66 35.89
N PRO A 297 -10.16 -38.53 35.74
CA PRO A 297 -9.54 -37.26 35.36
C PRO A 297 -9.90 -36.84 33.93
N ARG A 298 -10.21 -35.55 33.72
CA ARG A 298 -10.43 -34.99 32.38
C ARG A 298 -9.18 -35.06 31.49
N ARG A 299 -7.99 -34.97 32.11
CA ARG A 299 -6.67 -35.09 31.47
C ARG A 299 -5.94 -36.33 32.02
N PRO A 300 -6.26 -37.52 31.50
CA PRO A 300 -5.71 -38.77 32.02
C PRO A 300 -4.20 -38.92 31.75
N HIS A 301 -3.67 -38.32 30.69
CA HIS A 301 -2.22 -38.28 30.41
C HIS A 301 -1.41 -37.52 31.45
N GLU A 302 -2.00 -36.53 32.12
CA GLU A 302 -1.35 -35.83 33.24
C GLU A 302 -1.52 -36.63 34.55
N ALA A 303 -2.71 -37.19 34.77
CA ALA A 303 -3.03 -37.88 36.02
C ALA A 303 -2.36 -39.25 36.17
N TYR A 304 -2.21 -40.00 35.06
CA TYR A 304 -1.69 -41.38 35.08
C TYR A 304 -0.31 -41.51 34.45
N LYS A 305 0.42 -40.40 34.29
CA LYS A 305 1.74 -40.36 33.64
C LYS A 305 2.72 -41.38 34.22
N ALA A 306 2.69 -41.59 35.54
CA ALA A 306 3.54 -42.54 36.26
C ALA A 306 2.83 -43.87 36.61
N GLU A 307 1.55 -44.03 36.26
CA GLU A 307 0.70 -45.18 36.64
C GLU A 307 0.37 -46.10 35.45
N GLY A 308 1.14 -46.01 34.36
CA GLY A 308 1.00 -46.86 33.18
C GLY A 308 0.27 -46.22 31.99
N TRP A 309 0.15 -44.88 31.96
CA TRP A 309 -0.33 -44.18 30.77
C TRP A 309 0.59 -44.40 29.57
N VAL A 310 0.03 -44.94 28.47
CA VAL A 310 0.77 -45.17 27.23
C VAL A 310 0.46 -44.07 26.21
N ASN A 311 -0.78 -44.02 25.73
CA ASN A 311 -1.26 -43.01 24.80
C ASN A 311 -2.79 -42.96 24.79
N TRP A 312 -3.37 -42.03 24.02
CA TRP A 312 -4.82 -41.90 23.89
C TRP A 312 -5.50 -43.12 23.25
N GLY A 313 -4.80 -43.87 22.41
CA GLY A 313 -5.30 -45.11 21.82
C GLY A 313 -5.46 -46.25 22.85
N ASP A 314 -4.51 -46.39 23.78
CA ASP A 314 -4.63 -47.32 24.92
C ASP A 314 -5.76 -46.90 25.87
N TRP A 315 -5.84 -45.61 26.20
CA TRP A 315 -6.85 -45.08 27.11
C TRP A 315 -8.28 -45.24 26.61
N LEU A 316 -8.52 -44.90 25.34
CA LEU A 316 -9.84 -44.98 24.72
C LEU A 316 -10.16 -46.40 24.19
N GLY A 317 -9.15 -47.27 24.08
CA GLY A 317 -9.31 -48.63 23.53
C GLY A 317 -9.42 -48.69 22.01
N THR A 318 -8.90 -47.70 21.28
CA THR A 318 -9.03 -47.58 19.82
C THR A 318 -7.83 -48.15 19.04
N GLY A 319 -6.80 -48.67 19.71
CA GLY A 319 -5.64 -49.30 19.08
C GLY A 319 -4.76 -48.37 18.21
N THR A 320 -5.00 -47.04 18.25
CA THR A 320 -4.29 -46.10 17.39
C THR A 320 -2.94 -45.71 17.98
N VAL A 321 -1.85 -46.29 17.47
CA VAL A 321 -0.46 -45.93 17.83
C VAL A 321 -0.06 -44.60 17.16
N ALA A 322 0.51 -43.68 17.94
CA ALA A 322 1.01 -42.39 17.46
C ALA A 322 2.08 -42.59 16.38
N SER A 323 2.05 -41.76 15.33
CA SER A 323 2.88 -41.93 14.13
C SER A 323 4.39 -41.99 14.39
N PHE A 324 4.88 -41.35 15.46
CA PHE A 324 6.30 -41.30 15.83
C PHE A 324 6.79 -42.51 16.65
N LEU A 325 5.89 -43.39 17.09
CA LEU A 325 6.22 -44.63 17.82
C LEU A 325 6.08 -45.87 16.92
N ARG A 326 5.85 -45.69 15.62
CA ARG A 326 5.70 -46.81 14.68
C ARG A 326 7.06 -47.23 14.17
N GLU A 327 7.50 -48.42 14.55
CA GLU A 327 8.62 -49.11 13.92
C GLU A 327 8.11 -49.86 12.69
N PHE A 328 8.64 -49.53 11.51
CA PHE A 328 8.28 -50.19 10.25
C PHE A 328 9.33 -51.24 9.92
N ARG A 329 8.88 -52.40 9.41
CA ARG A 329 9.79 -53.48 9.02
C ARG A 329 10.72 -53.06 7.86
N PRO A 330 11.87 -53.73 7.65
CA PRO A 330 12.78 -53.42 6.55
C PRO A 330 12.09 -53.42 5.18
N PHE A 331 12.57 -52.58 4.25
CA PHE A 331 11.94 -52.38 2.94
C PHE A 331 11.73 -53.69 2.17
N ALA A 332 12.69 -54.61 2.18
CA ALA A 332 12.61 -55.89 1.48
C ALA A 332 11.41 -56.73 1.96
N ASP A 333 11.26 -56.88 3.28
CA ASP A 333 10.17 -57.66 3.91
C ASP A 333 8.81 -56.97 3.72
N ALA A 334 8.80 -55.64 3.79
CA ALA A 334 7.60 -54.85 3.56
C ALA A 334 7.13 -54.95 2.10
N ARG A 335 8.08 -54.98 1.16
CA ARG A 335 7.83 -55.15 -0.28
C ARG A 335 7.33 -56.55 -0.61
N GLU A 336 7.89 -57.58 0.01
CA GLU A 336 7.41 -58.95 -0.19
C GLU A 336 5.95 -59.10 0.28
N PHE A 337 5.63 -58.53 1.45
CA PHE A 337 4.24 -58.47 1.93
C PHE A 337 3.33 -57.76 0.91
N ALA A 338 3.75 -56.60 0.39
CA ALA A 338 2.96 -55.85 -0.57
C ALA A 338 2.73 -56.62 -1.88
N ARG A 339 3.73 -57.36 -2.36
CA ARG A 339 3.63 -58.22 -3.56
C ARG A 339 2.70 -59.40 -3.36
N ARG A 340 2.69 -60.02 -2.17
CA ARG A 340 1.78 -61.13 -1.83
C ARG A 340 0.30 -60.74 -1.88
N LEU A 341 -0.03 -59.45 -1.75
CA LEU A 341 -1.42 -58.96 -1.85
C LEU A 341 -1.94 -58.90 -3.30
N GLY A 342 -1.07 -58.96 -4.31
CA GLY A 342 -1.47 -58.97 -5.72
C GLY A 342 -2.18 -57.70 -6.22
N LEU A 343 -1.97 -56.56 -5.55
CA LEU A 343 -2.63 -55.29 -5.86
C LEU A 343 -2.06 -54.66 -7.14
N LYS A 344 -2.92 -54.12 -8.00
CA LYS A 344 -2.55 -53.65 -9.35
C LYS A 344 -2.00 -52.23 -9.40
N GLY A 345 -2.11 -51.47 -8.32
CA GLY A 345 -1.64 -50.09 -8.30
C GLY A 345 -1.90 -49.34 -6.99
N GLU A 346 -1.40 -48.11 -6.93
CA GLU A 346 -1.48 -47.24 -5.74
C GLU A 346 -2.92 -47.06 -5.22
N ASN A 347 -3.91 -46.93 -6.11
CA ASN A 347 -5.30 -46.75 -5.69
C ASN A 347 -5.83 -47.95 -4.92
N GLU A 348 -5.50 -49.17 -5.35
CA GLU A 348 -5.89 -50.39 -4.63
C GLU A 348 -5.17 -50.52 -3.29
N TRP A 349 -3.88 -50.15 -3.24
CA TRP A 349 -3.13 -50.06 -1.99
C TRP A 349 -3.76 -49.09 -0.98
N ARG A 350 -4.21 -47.91 -1.43
CA ARG A 350 -4.90 -46.94 -0.56
C ARG A 350 -6.24 -47.48 -0.04
N ARG A 351 -7.01 -48.16 -0.89
CA ARG A 351 -8.29 -48.81 -0.49
C ARG A 351 -8.05 -49.92 0.53
N TYR A 352 -7.02 -50.75 0.29
CA TYR A 352 -6.55 -51.76 1.24
C TYR A 352 -6.21 -51.15 2.60
N CYS A 353 -5.42 -50.07 2.62
CA CYS A 353 -5.04 -49.37 3.85
C CYS A 353 -6.22 -48.75 4.63
N ARG A 354 -7.36 -48.51 3.96
CA ARG A 354 -8.61 -48.02 4.57
C ARG A 354 -9.53 -49.15 5.05
N GLY A 355 -9.19 -50.41 4.79
CA GLY A 355 -10.02 -51.56 5.13
C GLY A 355 -11.21 -51.77 4.20
N GLU A 356 -11.19 -51.18 3.00
CA GLU A 356 -12.27 -51.30 2.00
C GLU A 356 -12.22 -52.61 1.21
N LEU A 357 -11.21 -53.46 1.44
CA LEU A 357 -11.01 -54.76 0.80
C LEU A 357 -11.06 -55.87 1.89
N PRO A 358 -12.25 -56.31 2.31
CA PRO A 358 -12.41 -57.23 3.45
C PRO A 358 -11.94 -58.67 3.17
N HIS A 359 -11.72 -59.03 1.90
CA HIS A 359 -11.16 -60.34 1.50
C HIS A 359 -9.63 -60.41 1.67
N LEU A 360 -8.97 -59.29 2.00
CA LEU A 360 -7.53 -59.22 2.24
C LEU A 360 -7.21 -59.16 3.74
N PRO A 361 -6.01 -59.62 4.16
CA PRO A 361 -5.62 -59.59 5.56
C PRO A 361 -5.57 -58.16 6.11
N VAL A 362 -5.94 -57.97 7.38
CA VAL A 362 -5.89 -56.64 8.03
C VAL A 362 -4.47 -56.06 7.95
N LEU A 363 -4.36 -54.77 7.59
CA LEU A 363 -3.08 -54.07 7.48
C LEU A 363 -2.26 -54.21 8.77
N PRO A 364 -1.09 -54.86 8.73
CA PRO A 364 -0.19 -54.96 9.88
C PRO A 364 0.30 -53.58 10.33
N GLY A 365 0.44 -53.37 11.64
CA GLY A 365 0.83 -52.07 12.22
C GLY A 365 2.25 -51.61 11.87
N ASP A 366 3.08 -52.55 11.41
CA ASP A 366 4.47 -52.39 10.99
C ASP A 366 4.65 -52.25 9.47
N ILE A 367 3.54 -52.19 8.71
CA ILE A 367 3.52 -51.85 7.29
C ILE A 367 3.07 -50.39 7.12
N PRO A 368 3.88 -49.52 6.50
CA PRO A 368 3.50 -48.13 6.32
C PRO A 368 2.38 -48.00 5.28
N ARG A 369 1.42 -47.12 5.58
CA ARG A 369 0.35 -46.75 4.62
C ARG A 369 0.90 -45.96 3.44
N GLU A 370 1.97 -45.21 3.65
CA GLU A 370 2.67 -44.40 2.65
C GLU A 370 4.12 -44.89 2.49
N PRO A 371 4.33 -46.04 1.81
CA PRO A 371 5.65 -46.65 1.68
C PRO A 371 6.61 -45.79 0.85
N SER A 372 6.08 -44.97 -0.08
CA SER A 372 6.85 -44.03 -0.88
C SER A 372 7.63 -43.00 -0.06
N ARG A 373 7.06 -42.60 1.08
CA ARG A 373 7.69 -41.66 2.01
C ARG A 373 8.57 -42.38 3.02
N THR A 374 8.11 -43.51 3.55
CA THR A 374 8.84 -44.25 4.58
C THR A 374 10.15 -44.84 4.04
N TYR A 375 10.13 -45.42 2.83
CA TYR A 375 11.28 -46.11 2.26
C TYR A 375 12.01 -45.32 1.18
N ARG A 376 11.78 -44.00 1.12
CA ARG A 376 12.36 -43.12 0.09
C ARG A 376 13.88 -43.24 -0.06
N GLN A 377 14.58 -43.45 1.04
CA GLN A 377 16.04 -43.61 1.10
C GLN A 377 16.47 -45.07 1.36
N SER A 378 15.52 -45.99 1.42
CA SER A 378 15.72 -47.38 1.85
C SER A 378 15.37 -48.39 0.75
N GLY A 379 15.49 -47.98 -0.52
CA GLY A 379 15.27 -48.85 -1.68
C GLY A 379 13.96 -48.62 -2.45
N TRP A 380 13.13 -47.64 -2.07
CA TRP A 380 11.92 -47.31 -2.84
C TRP A 380 12.26 -46.82 -4.26
N VAL A 381 11.79 -47.56 -5.26
CA VAL A 381 11.95 -47.19 -6.68
C VAL A 381 10.66 -46.63 -7.26
N SER A 382 9.56 -47.38 -7.15
CA SER A 382 8.25 -46.97 -7.67
C SER A 382 7.13 -47.86 -7.13
N TRP A 383 5.88 -47.46 -7.38
CA TRP A 383 4.72 -48.31 -7.10
C TRP A 383 4.76 -49.65 -7.84
N GLY A 384 5.32 -49.70 -9.05
CA GLY A 384 5.46 -50.94 -9.81
C GLY A 384 6.47 -51.91 -9.20
N ASP A 385 7.57 -51.40 -8.65
CA ASP A 385 8.54 -52.23 -7.89
C ASP A 385 7.94 -52.70 -6.55
N TRP A 386 7.26 -51.78 -5.85
CA TRP A 386 6.65 -52.05 -4.55
C TRP A 386 5.57 -53.13 -4.61
N LEU A 387 4.66 -53.03 -5.58
CA LEU A 387 3.53 -53.96 -5.74
C LEU A 387 3.87 -55.17 -6.63
N GLY A 388 5.01 -55.14 -7.33
CA GLY A 388 5.43 -56.23 -8.22
C GLY A 388 4.64 -56.30 -9.52
N THR A 389 4.07 -55.18 -9.99
CA THR A 389 3.24 -55.14 -11.21
C THR A 389 4.05 -55.01 -12.50
N GLY A 390 5.38 -54.93 -12.42
CA GLY A 390 6.27 -54.73 -13.58
C GLY A 390 6.12 -53.36 -14.26
N THR A 391 5.29 -52.46 -13.73
CA THR A 391 5.03 -51.16 -14.34
C THR A 391 6.20 -50.22 -14.08
N VAL A 392 7.04 -49.98 -15.10
CA VAL A 392 8.17 -49.05 -15.02
C VAL A 392 7.65 -47.61 -14.92
N ALA A 393 8.08 -46.92 -13.86
CA ALA A 393 7.75 -45.52 -13.63
C ALA A 393 8.19 -44.66 -14.82
N SER A 394 7.37 -43.67 -15.20
CA SER A 394 7.57 -42.88 -16.42
C SER A 394 8.97 -42.26 -16.52
N GLN A 395 9.55 -41.85 -15.39
CA GLN A 395 10.89 -41.26 -15.30
C GLN A 395 12.06 -42.24 -15.45
N LEU A 396 11.81 -43.56 -15.38
CA LEU A 396 12.83 -44.61 -15.55
C LEU A 396 12.73 -45.31 -16.92
N ARG A 397 11.78 -44.89 -17.78
CA ARG A 397 11.63 -45.47 -19.11
C ARG A 397 12.75 -44.99 -20.01
N VAL A 398 13.52 -45.94 -20.55
CA VAL A 398 14.51 -45.69 -21.60
C VAL A 398 13.84 -45.94 -22.94
N TYR A 399 13.76 -44.91 -23.77
CA TYR A 399 13.18 -45.00 -25.11
C TYR A 399 14.27 -45.15 -26.16
N ARG A 400 14.00 -45.90 -27.22
CA ARG A 400 14.97 -46.09 -28.31
C ARG A 400 15.24 -44.78 -29.07
N PRO A 401 16.36 -44.63 -29.80
CA PRO A 401 16.66 -43.41 -30.55
C PRO A 401 15.55 -43.03 -31.54
N PHE A 402 15.36 -41.72 -31.75
CA PHE A 402 14.27 -41.18 -32.57
C PHE A 402 14.18 -41.81 -33.97
N ASP A 403 15.31 -41.97 -34.67
CA ASP A 403 15.33 -42.51 -36.03
C ASP A 403 14.85 -43.96 -36.10
N GLU A 404 15.26 -44.80 -35.15
CA GLU A 404 14.82 -46.20 -35.05
C GLU A 404 13.34 -46.29 -34.66
N ALA A 405 12.90 -45.45 -33.72
CA ALA A 405 11.50 -45.36 -33.31
C ALA A 405 10.61 -44.90 -34.48
N ARG A 406 11.08 -43.95 -35.29
CA ARG A 406 10.39 -43.44 -36.48
C ARG A 406 10.29 -44.50 -37.57
N GLN A 407 11.36 -45.25 -37.82
CA GLN A 407 11.33 -46.37 -38.78
C GLN A 407 10.32 -47.44 -38.35
N PHE A 408 10.31 -47.80 -37.07
CA PHE A 408 9.33 -48.74 -36.51
C PHE A 408 7.89 -48.25 -36.73
N VAL A 409 7.58 -46.99 -36.39
CA VAL A 409 6.23 -46.47 -36.56
C VAL A 409 5.81 -46.37 -38.03
N ARG A 410 6.73 -46.04 -38.93
CA ARG A 410 6.47 -46.05 -40.38
C ARG A 410 6.18 -47.45 -40.91
N ALA A 411 6.87 -48.47 -40.41
CA ALA A 411 6.61 -49.87 -40.75
C ALA A 411 5.20 -50.33 -40.31
N LEU A 412 4.61 -49.71 -39.28
CA LEU A 412 3.22 -49.98 -38.88
C LEU A 412 2.18 -49.42 -39.88
N GLY A 413 2.54 -48.45 -40.72
CA GLY A 413 1.62 -47.86 -41.71
C GLY A 413 0.37 -47.20 -41.11
N LEU A 414 0.47 -46.63 -39.90
CA LEU A 414 -0.61 -45.92 -39.23
C LEU A 414 -0.82 -44.55 -39.87
N ARG A 415 -2.07 -44.11 -40.08
CA ARG A 415 -2.34 -42.93 -40.92
C ARG A 415 -2.51 -41.62 -40.15
N ASN A 416 -2.91 -41.69 -38.89
CA ASN A 416 -3.26 -40.52 -38.09
C ASN A 416 -3.09 -40.78 -36.58
N LEU A 417 -3.25 -39.72 -35.80
CA LEU A 417 -3.08 -39.75 -34.34
C LEU A 417 -4.09 -40.68 -33.64
N ASP A 418 -5.29 -40.83 -34.16
CA ASP A 418 -6.32 -41.67 -33.54
C ASP A 418 -5.99 -43.15 -33.70
N GLU A 419 -5.49 -43.56 -34.88
CA GLU A 419 -4.97 -44.91 -35.08
C GLU A 419 -3.75 -45.21 -34.20
N TRP A 420 -2.88 -44.21 -33.98
CA TRP A 420 -1.75 -44.32 -33.05
C TRP A 420 -2.20 -44.51 -31.60
N ARG A 421 -3.22 -43.76 -31.16
CA ARG A 421 -3.80 -43.89 -29.81
C ARG A 421 -4.42 -45.26 -29.59
N GLN A 422 -5.17 -45.76 -30.58
CA GLN A 422 -5.75 -47.11 -30.52
C GLN A 422 -4.65 -48.18 -30.45
N TYR A 423 -3.59 -48.03 -31.26
CA TYR A 423 -2.42 -48.92 -31.21
C TYR A 423 -1.72 -48.90 -29.83
N CYS A 424 -1.50 -47.72 -29.27
CA CYS A 424 -0.85 -47.59 -27.96
C CYS A 424 -1.67 -48.15 -26.79
N LYS A 425 -2.99 -48.21 -26.93
CA LYS A 425 -3.91 -48.82 -25.95
C LYS A 425 -4.07 -50.34 -26.11
N GLY A 426 -3.47 -50.94 -27.13
CA GLY A 426 -3.64 -52.36 -27.43
C GLY A 426 -5.01 -52.71 -28.01
N GLU A 427 -5.78 -51.72 -28.47
CA GLU A 427 -7.13 -51.91 -29.04
C GLU A 427 -7.10 -52.47 -30.48
N ARG A 428 -5.91 -52.85 -30.99
CA ARG A 428 -5.70 -53.45 -32.31
C ARG A 428 -5.01 -54.83 -32.20
N PRO A 429 -5.76 -55.89 -31.87
CA PRO A 429 -5.21 -57.23 -31.61
C PRO A 429 -4.60 -57.93 -32.84
N THR A 430 -4.85 -57.45 -34.05
CA THR A 430 -4.26 -57.98 -35.30
C THR A 430 -2.83 -57.49 -35.55
N ARG A 431 -2.25 -56.69 -34.65
CA ARG A 431 -0.89 -56.14 -34.77
C ARG A 431 -0.06 -56.50 -33.54
N ALA A 432 1.25 -56.61 -33.74
CA ALA A 432 2.18 -56.84 -32.64
C ALA A 432 2.02 -55.74 -31.55
N PRO A 433 2.03 -56.12 -30.26
CA PRO A 433 1.86 -55.17 -29.17
C PRO A 433 2.93 -54.09 -29.19
N LYS A 434 2.58 -52.89 -28.73
CA LYS A 434 3.51 -51.74 -28.70
C LYS A 434 4.72 -52.09 -27.81
N PRO A 435 5.95 -52.04 -28.32
CA PRO A 435 7.16 -52.19 -27.51
C PRO A 435 7.24 -51.16 -26.38
N ASP A 436 7.82 -51.53 -25.23
CA ASP A 436 7.91 -50.66 -24.05
C ASP A 436 8.84 -49.45 -24.25
N ASP A 437 9.82 -49.59 -25.13
CA ASP A 437 10.80 -48.58 -25.53
C ASP A 437 10.28 -47.61 -26.62
N ILE A 438 9.01 -47.74 -27.02
CA ILE A 438 8.32 -46.79 -27.89
C ILE A 438 7.37 -45.92 -27.04
N PRO A 439 7.58 -44.59 -26.98
CA PRO A 439 6.79 -43.70 -26.14
C PRO A 439 5.38 -43.48 -26.69
N HIS A 440 4.40 -43.39 -25.79
CA HIS A 440 3.02 -43.06 -26.17
C HIS A 440 2.89 -41.62 -26.68
N ALA A 441 3.61 -40.68 -26.05
CA ALA A 441 3.69 -39.27 -26.42
C ALA A 441 5.05 -38.99 -27.09
N ALA A 442 5.21 -39.51 -28.31
CA ALA A 442 6.46 -39.38 -29.07
C ALA A 442 6.87 -37.91 -29.32
N ASN A 443 5.88 -37.01 -29.42
CA ASN A 443 6.10 -35.58 -29.54
C ASN A 443 6.83 -34.95 -28.36
N ASP A 444 6.56 -35.41 -27.14
CA ASP A 444 7.18 -34.87 -25.93
C ASP A 444 8.56 -35.52 -25.71
N VAL A 445 8.67 -36.82 -25.98
CA VAL A 445 9.92 -37.58 -25.75
C VAL A 445 11.01 -37.22 -26.76
N TYR A 446 10.64 -36.96 -28.02
CA TYR A 446 11.60 -36.68 -29.08
C TYR A 446 11.65 -35.22 -29.51
N GLU A 447 11.04 -34.29 -28.76
CA GLU A 447 10.95 -32.85 -29.09
C GLU A 447 12.29 -32.25 -29.54
N HIS A 448 13.38 -32.62 -28.87
CA HIS A 448 14.73 -32.14 -29.17
C HIS A 448 15.63 -33.18 -29.87
N GLN A 449 15.06 -34.32 -30.28
CA GLN A 449 15.77 -35.45 -30.91
C GLN A 449 15.42 -35.61 -32.39
N GLY A 450 14.95 -34.54 -33.04
CA GLY A 450 14.58 -34.55 -34.46
C GLY A 450 13.08 -34.70 -34.72
N TRP A 451 12.24 -34.61 -33.68
CA TRP A 451 10.79 -34.57 -33.85
C TRP A 451 10.35 -33.36 -34.67
N VAL A 452 9.63 -33.61 -35.77
CA VAL A 452 9.08 -32.54 -36.63
C VAL A 452 7.57 -32.40 -36.43
N SER A 453 6.83 -33.49 -36.62
CA SER A 453 5.38 -33.50 -36.42
C SER A 453 4.84 -34.93 -36.44
N TRP A 454 3.59 -35.10 -36.02
CA TRP A 454 2.88 -36.36 -36.18
C TRP A 454 2.80 -36.83 -37.64
N GLY A 455 2.78 -35.92 -38.62
CA GLY A 455 2.80 -36.27 -40.05
C GLY A 455 4.14 -36.88 -40.50
N ASP A 456 5.27 -36.38 -39.97
CA ASP A 456 6.60 -36.95 -40.20
C ASP A 456 6.76 -38.31 -39.50
N TRP A 457 6.28 -38.39 -38.26
CA TRP A 457 6.31 -39.59 -37.43
C TRP A 457 5.60 -40.78 -38.09
N PHE A 458 4.44 -40.54 -38.70
CA PHE A 458 3.68 -41.57 -39.41
C PHE A 458 4.10 -41.77 -40.88
N GLY A 459 4.88 -40.84 -41.46
CA GLY A 459 5.25 -40.88 -42.88
C GLY A 459 4.09 -40.56 -43.84
N THR A 460 3.04 -39.88 -43.37
CA THR A 460 1.77 -39.69 -44.12
C THR A 460 1.71 -38.37 -44.90
N ASN A 461 2.79 -37.57 -44.90
CA ASN A 461 2.91 -36.28 -45.60
C ASN A 461 1.79 -35.25 -45.27
N SER A 462 0.99 -35.49 -44.23
CA SER A 462 -0.01 -34.55 -43.73
C SER A 462 0.65 -33.61 -42.74
N LEU A 463 1.33 -32.59 -43.27
CA LEU A 463 1.86 -31.49 -42.47
C LEU A 463 0.73 -30.56 -42.07
N GLY A 464 0.58 -30.35 -40.76
CA GLY A 464 -0.19 -29.22 -40.24
C GLY A 464 0.38 -27.89 -40.78
N PRO A 465 -0.42 -26.81 -40.82
CA PRO A 465 -0.02 -25.55 -41.46
C PRO A 465 1.31 -24.94 -40.98
N GLY A 466 1.79 -25.32 -39.79
CA GLY A 466 2.96 -24.74 -39.12
C GLY A 466 4.32 -25.40 -39.34
N THR A 467 4.44 -26.50 -40.10
CA THR A 467 5.70 -27.30 -40.18
C THR A 467 6.27 -27.51 -41.59
N ARG A 468 5.89 -26.68 -42.56
CA ARG A 468 6.48 -26.71 -43.91
C ARG A 468 7.71 -25.80 -43.99
N HIS A 469 8.89 -26.36 -44.27
CA HIS A 469 10.10 -25.59 -44.58
C HIS A 469 10.16 -25.29 -46.07
N TYR A 470 9.87 -24.04 -46.43
CA TYR A 470 9.86 -23.57 -47.81
C TYR A 470 11.17 -22.85 -48.13
N ARG A 471 11.67 -22.99 -49.36
CA ARG A 471 12.93 -22.35 -49.77
C ARG A 471 12.82 -20.81 -49.69
N PRO A 472 13.93 -20.06 -49.59
CA PRO A 472 13.87 -18.61 -49.50
C PRO A 472 13.06 -17.97 -50.65
N PHE A 473 12.33 -16.90 -50.36
CA PHE A 473 11.34 -16.30 -51.26
C PHE A 473 11.90 -16.01 -52.67
N GLU A 474 13.12 -15.47 -52.76
CA GLU A 474 13.75 -15.12 -54.03
C GLU A 474 13.99 -16.34 -54.94
N GLN A 475 14.55 -17.41 -54.38
CA GLN A 475 14.78 -18.66 -55.11
C GLN A 475 13.46 -19.34 -55.51
N ALA A 476 12.44 -19.25 -54.64
CA ALA A 476 11.12 -19.77 -54.93
C ALA A 476 10.41 -18.97 -56.05
N ARG A 477 10.65 -17.65 -56.10
CA ARG A 477 10.11 -16.74 -57.11
C ARG A 477 10.77 -16.94 -58.47
N GLU A 478 12.08 -17.14 -58.51
CA GLU A 478 12.80 -17.47 -59.76
C GLU A 478 12.25 -18.76 -60.38
N PHE A 479 12.04 -19.80 -59.56
CA PHE A 479 11.39 -21.04 -60.01
C PHE A 479 10.00 -20.77 -60.60
N ALA A 480 9.17 -19.98 -59.92
CA ALA A 480 7.84 -19.65 -60.40
C ALA A 480 7.84 -18.87 -61.72
N ARG A 481 8.82 -17.96 -61.92
CA ARG A 481 9.00 -17.20 -63.17
C ARG A 481 9.52 -18.08 -64.31
N ALA A 482 10.39 -19.05 -64.02
CA ALA A 482 10.91 -20.00 -65.02
C ALA A 482 9.78 -20.85 -65.65
N LEU A 483 8.68 -21.10 -64.94
CA LEU A 483 7.53 -21.83 -65.48
C LEU A 483 6.73 -21.03 -66.53
N ARG A 484 6.93 -19.71 -66.60
CA ARG A 484 6.26 -18.77 -67.54
C ARG A 484 4.73 -18.85 -67.50
N LEU A 485 4.15 -18.97 -66.30
CA LEU A 485 2.69 -19.03 -66.12
C LEU A 485 2.12 -17.60 -66.04
N ALA A 486 1.08 -17.31 -66.82
CA ALA A 486 0.54 -15.96 -66.95
C ALA A 486 -0.48 -15.59 -65.85
N THR A 487 -1.17 -16.58 -65.27
CA THR A 487 -2.30 -16.34 -64.36
C THR A 487 -2.28 -17.20 -63.10
N GLN A 488 -2.96 -16.73 -62.06
CA GLN A 488 -3.17 -17.49 -60.83
C GLN A 488 -3.91 -18.81 -61.08
N ALA A 489 -4.80 -18.86 -62.07
CA ALA A 489 -5.53 -20.08 -62.44
C ALA A 489 -4.57 -21.15 -62.96
N GLN A 490 -3.60 -20.76 -63.80
CA GLN A 490 -2.56 -21.65 -64.30
C GLN A 490 -1.63 -22.13 -63.17
N TRP A 491 -1.26 -21.26 -62.22
CA TRP A 491 -0.51 -21.67 -61.03
C TRP A 491 -1.26 -22.72 -60.19
N LYS A 492 -2.56 -22.51 -59.93
CA LYS A 492 -3.40 -23.48 -59.19
C LYS A 492 -3.54 -24.81 -59.94
N ALA A 493 -3.63 -24.78 -61.27
CA ALA A 493 -3.68 -25.98 -62.09
C ALA A 493 -2.36 -26.77 -62.02
N PHE A 494 -1.21 -26.08 -62.08
CA PHE A 494 0.11 -26.66 -61.89
C PHE A 494 0.27 -27.31 -60.51
N CYS A 495 -0.08 -26.60 -59.42
CA CYS A 495 0.01 -27.16 -58.06
C CYS A 495 -0.87 -28.41 -57.83
N ARG A 496 -1.91 -28.60 -58.64
CA ARG A 496 -2.80 -29.78 -58.62
C ARG A 496 -2.35 -30.89 -59.57
N GLY A 497 -1.21 -30.75 -60.24
CA GLY A 497 -0.68 -31.72 -61.19
C GLY A 497 -1.47 -31.79 -62.51
N ARG A 498 -2.30 -30.79 -62.82
CA ARG A 498 -3.15 -30.77 -64.03
C ARG A 498 -2.41 -30.30 -65.28
N LEU A 499 -1.15 -29.86 -65.14
CA LEU A 499 -0.29 -29.39 -66.23
C LEU A 499 0.96 -30.30 -66.32
N GLN A 500 0.77 -31.51 -66.85
CA GLN A 500 1.80 -32.56 -66.91
C GLN A 500 3.05 -32.12 -67.70
N SER A 501 2.89 -31.27 -68.73
CA SER A 501 3.98 -30.72 -69.55
C SER A 501 4.93 -29.78 -68.81
N LYS A 502 4.63 -29.42 -67.55
CA LYS A 502 5.41 -28.50 -66.71
C LYS A 502 6.02 -29.17 -65.48
N GLY A 503 5.86 -30.49 -65.32
CA GLY A 503 6.39 -31.27 -64.20
C GLY A 503 5.53 -31.21 -62.92
N SER A 504 6.03 -31.81 -61.85
CA SER A 504 5.37 -31.83 -60.53
C SER A 504 5.88 -30.71 -59.62
N LEU A 505 5.06 -30.30 -58.65
CA LEU A 505 5.42 -29.25 -57.69
C LEU A 505 6.48 -29.76 -56.69
N PRO A 506 7.67 -29.13 -56.60
CA PRO A 506 8.68 -29.48 -55.60
C PRO A 506 8.17 -29.30 -54.16
N GLN A 507 8.63 -30.15 -53.22
CA GLN A 507 8.14 -30.18 -51.83
C GLN A 507 8.42 -28.90 -51.04
N ASP A 508 9.42 -28.14 -51.46
CA ASP A 508 9.90 -26.90 -50.85
C ASP A 508 9.37 -25.63 -51.55
N ILE A 509 8.46 -25.78 -52.53
CA ILE A 509 7.72 -24.67 -53.14
C ILE A 509 6.27 -24.66 -52.60
N PRO A 510 5.81 -23.57 -51.98
CA PRO A 510 4.47 -23.51 -51.43
C PRO A 510 3.40 -23.46 -52.51
N ARG A 511 2.32 -24.22 -52.32
CA ARG A 511 1.09 -24.15 -53.13
C ARG A 511 0.41 -22.78 -53.03
N ALA A 512 0.45 -22.19 -51.83
CA ALA A 512 -0.11 -20.89 -51.50
C ALA A 512 1.03 -19.92 -51.10
N PRO A 513 1.83 -19.44 -52.07
CA PRO A 513 3.00 -18.61 -51.78
C PRO A 513 2.63 -17.28 -51.10
N ARG A 514 1.40 -16.78 -51.30
CA ARG A 514 0.84 -15.64 -50.54
C ARG A 514 0.85 -15.88 -49.04
N GLU A 515 0.47 -17.07 -48.59
CA GLU A 515 0.33 -17.39 -47.17
C GLU A 515 1.71 -17.69 -46.56
N THR A 516 2.56 -18.39 -47.31
CA THR A 516 3.91 -18.75 -46.86
C THR A 516 4.86 -17.56 -46.81
N TYR A 517 4.90 -16.74 -47.86
CA TYR A 517 5.89 -15.67 -47.99
C TYR A 517 5.32 -14.28 -47.69
N ALA A 518 4.14 -14.20 -47.06
CA ALA A 518 3.47 -12.95 -46.70
C ALA A 518 4.41 -11.93 -46.03
N CYS A 519 5.34 -12.43 -45.21
CA CYS A 519 6.25 -11.62 -44.39
C CYS A 519 7.70 -11.62 -44.91
N THR A 520 8.02 -12.36 -45.97
CA THR A 520 9.40 -12.58 -46.45
C THR A 520 9.64 -12.10 -47.89
N GLY A 521 8.72 -11.31 -48.44
CA GLY A 521 8.89 -10.62 -49.73
C GLY A 521 7.71 -10.74 -50.69
N TRP A 522 6.66 -11.50 -50.36
CA TRP A 522 5.48 -11.64 -51.22
C TRP A 522 4.76 -10.31 -51.47
N ILE A 523 4.67 -9.91 -52.75
CA ILE A 523 3.98 -8.67 -53.17
C ILE A 523 2.61 -9.00 -53.77
N SER A 524 2.57 -9.81 -54.82
CA SER A 524 1.32 -10.22 -55.47
C SER A 524 1.56 -11.47 -56.31
N MET A 525 0.49 -12.14 -56.72
CA MET A 525 0.61 -13.25 -57.68
C MET A 525 1.21 -12.79 -59.02
N GLY A 526 1.01 -11.51 -59.38
CA GLY A 526 1.63 -10.92 -60.56
C GLY A 526 3.14 -10.71 -60.41
N ASP A 527 3.63 -10.33 -59.22
CA ASP A 527 5.07 -10.25 -58.96
C ASP A 527 5.72 -11.66 -58.92
N TRP A 528 5.05 -12.59 -58.24
CA TRP A 528 5.50 -13.98 -58.11
C TRP A 528 5.67 -14.69 -59.45
N LEU A 529 4.70 -14.50 -60.36
CA LEU A 529 4.73 -15.08 -61.70
C LEU A 529 5.49 -14.20 -62.72
N GLY A 530 5.87 -12.98 -62.34
CA GLY A 530 6.56 -12.04 -63.22
C GLY A 530 5.68 -11.34 -64.27
N THR A 531 4.36 -11.28 -64.04
CA THR A 531 3.34 -10.78 -65.00
C THR A 531 2.90 -9.33 -64.76
N GLY A 532 3.60 -8.60 -63.88
CA GLY A 532 3.70 -7.14 -63.94
C GLY A 532 2.39 -6.33 -63.86
N LYS A 533 1.66 -6.41 -62.74
CA LYS A 533 0.75 -5.34 -62.30
C LYS A 533 0.77 -5.23 -60.77
N PRO A 534 1.04 -4.05 -60.16
CA PRO A 534 1.06 -3.93 -58.71
C PRO A 534 -0.32 -3.54 -58.15
N PRO A 535 -0.88 -4.31 -57.18
CA PRO A 535 -1.92 -3.78 -56.31
C PRO A 535 -1.43 -3.62 -54.86
N ARG A 536 -1.66 -2.40 -54.36
CA ARG A 536 -1.79 -1.90 -52.98
C ARG A 536 -1.35 -2.81 -51.80
N ARG A 537 -0.21 -2.39 -51.23
CA ARG A 537 0.20 -2.35 -49.79
C ARG A 537 0.04 -3.59 -48.92
N THR A 538 1.16 -4.29 -48.74
CA THR A 538 1.61 -4.97 -47.51
C THR A 538 3.15 -4.93 -47.55
N GLY A 539 3.87 -4.37 -46.59
CA GLY A 539 3.88 -4.70 -45.16
C GLY A 539 5.30 -4.79 -44.61
N ILE A 540 6.35 -4.72 -45.45
CA ILE A 540 7.74 -4.54 -45.00
C ILE A 540 8.04 -3.04 -45.06
N SER A 541 8.13 -2.42 -43.90
CA SER A 541 8.56 -1.02 -43.79
C SER A 541 10.08 -0.98 -43.61
N ARG A 542 10.71 0.04 -44.21
CA ARG A 542 12.15 0.30 -44.09
C ARG A 542 12.57 0.36 -42.61
N ASP A 543 13.85 0.12 -42.32
CA ASP A 543 14.37 0.32 -40.95
C ASP A 543 14.03 1.73 -40.41
N PHE A 544 13.77 1.82 -39.10
CA PHE A 544 13.27 3.03 -38.46
C PHE A 544 14.20 4.23 -38.66
N GLU A 545 15.52 4.06 -38.54
CA GLU A 545 16.47 5.16 -38.66
C GLU A 545 16.59 5.66 -40.11
N ALA A 546 16.58 4.74 -41.07
CA ALA A 546 16.58 5.07 -42.49
C ALA A 546 15.27 5.75 -42.91
N ALA A 547 14.13 5.29 -42.38
CA ALA A 547 12.83 5.90 -42.63
C ALA A 547 12.71 7.29 -41.96
N ARG A 548 13.25 7.46 -40.76
CA ARG A 548 13.32 8.75 -40.04
C ARG A 548 14.17 9.77 -40.78
N THR A 549 15.32 9.36 -41.29
CA THR A 549 16.22 10.23 -42.08
C THR A 549 15.53 10.71 -43.36
N PHE A 550 14.85 9.81 -44.07
CA PHE A 550 14.06 10.16 -45.25
C PHE A 550 12.98 11.18 -44.92
N VAL A 551 12.18 10.96 -43.87
CA VAL A 551 11.10 11.89 -43.50
C VAL A 551 11.63 13.26 -43.07
N ARG A 552 12.77 13.31 -42.37
CA ARG A 552 13.43 14.57 -42.00
C ARG A 552 13.91 15.36 -43.21
N ALA A 553 14.39 14.67 -44.26
CA ALA A 553 14.79 15.31 -45.51
C ALA A 553 13.63 15.96 -46.27
N LEU A 554 12.39 15.53 -46.05
CA LEU A 554 11.19 16.12 -46.67
C LEU A 554 10.76 17.46 -46.04
N GLY A 555 11.29 17.82 -44.86
CA GLY A 555 10.96 19.09 -44.19
C GLY A 555 9.53 19.22 -43.66
N ILE A 556 8.76 18.12 -43.63
CA ILE A 556 7.36 18.08 -43.16
C ILE A 556 7.31 18.32 -41.64
N ARG A 557 6.47 19.27 -41.18
CA ARG A 557 6.55 19.77 -39.79
C ARG A 557 5.50 19.20 -38.84
N ASN A 558 4.40 18.69 -39.38
CA ASN A 558 3.28 18.23 -38.54
C ASN A 558 2.54 17.04 -39.16
N GLN A 559 1.70 16.42 -38.34
CA GLN A 559 0.95 15.22 -38.74
C GLN A 559 -0.05 15.50 -39.87
N THR A 560 -0.58 16.72 -39.97
CA THR A 560 -1.55 17.10 -41.01
C THR A 560 -0.90 17.15 -42.39
N GLU A 561 0.26 17.81 -42.50
CA GLU A 561 1.09 17.83 -43.71
C GLU A 561 1.55 16.41 -44.09
N TRP A 562 1.93 15.59 -43.10
CA TRP A 562 2.28 14.18 -43.35
C TRP A 562 1.13 13.37 -43.93
N GLN A 563 -0.11 13.59 -43.46
CA GLN A 563 -1.29 12.94 -44.01
C GLN A 563 -1.59 13.40 -45.44
N GLN A 564 -1.40 14.70 -45.73
CA GLN A 564 -1.55 15.25 -47.08
C GLN A 564 -0.51 14.66 -48.03
N TYR A 565 0.77 14.66 -47.64
CA TYR A 565 1.86 14.01 -48.36
C TYR A 565 1.54 12.54 -48.65
N CYS A 566 1.10 11.80 -47.64
CA CYS A 566 0.75 10.38 -47.77
C CYS A 566 -0.39 10.09 -48.75
N ARG A 567 -1.28 11.08 -48.97
CA ARG A 567 -2.40 11.02 -49.92
C ARG A 567 -2.03 11.56 -51.30
N GLY A 568 -0.80 12.04 -51.50
CA GLY A 568 -0.34 12.66 -52.75
C GLY A 568 -0.76 14.12 -52.91
N GLY A 569 -1.18 14.78 -51.82
CA GLY A 569 -1.65 16.18 -51.84
C GLY A 569 -0.53 17.23 -51.89
N LEU A 570 0.75 16.82 -51.91
CA LEU A 570 1.91 17.70 -52.02
C LEU A 570 2.76 17.28 -53.24
N PRO A 571 2.43 17.73 -54.46
CA PRO A 571 3.08 17.27 -55.70
C PRO A 571 4.51 17.81 -55.89
N HIS A 572 4.92 18.85 -55.15
CA HIS A 572 6.28 19.38 -55.16
C HIS A 572 7.29 18.53 -54.36
N LEU A 573 6.81 17.50 -53.65
CA LEU A 573 7.65 16.55 -52.90
C LEU A 573 7.73 15.20 -53.63
N PRO A 574 8.82 14.43 -53.43
CA PRO A 574 8.97 13.14 -54.07
C PRO A 574 7.85 12.17 -53.68
N ALA A 575 7.41 11.31 -54.60
CA ALA A 575 6.33 10.36 -54.35
C ALA A 575 6.61 9.45 -53.13
N LEU A 576 5.58 9.21 -52.31
CA LEU A 576 5.71 8.39 -51.09
C LEU A 576 6.24 6.99 -51.43
N PRO A 577 7.44 6.60 -50.96
CA PRO A 577 7.97 5.27 -51.18
C PRO A 577 7.07 4.19 -50.56
N ALA A 578 6.94 3.05 -51.24
CA ALA A 578 6.02 1.98 -50.83
C ALA A 578 6.37 1.34 -49.47
N ASP A 579 7.63 1.48 -49.05
CA ASP A 579 8.23 0.97 -47.81
C ASP A 579 8.20 2.00 -46.66
N ILE A 580 7.65 3.19 -46.87
CA ILE A 580 7.42 4.18 -45.81
C ILE A 580 5.96 4.14 -45.34
N PRO A 581 5.70 3.74 -44.07
CA PRO A 581 4.34 3.54 -43.60
C PRO A 581 3.61 4.87 -43.40
N ARG A 582 2.33 4.95 -43.78
CA ARG A 582 1.48 6.13 -43.48
C ARG A 582 1.27 6.34 -41.99
N HIS A 583 1.26 5.24 -41.23
CA HIS A 583 1.07 5.22 -39.78
C HIS A 583 2.32 4.69 -39.08
N PRO A 584 3.43 5.46 -39.07
CA PRO A 584 4.71 5.02 -38.53
C PRO A 584 4.63 4.72 -37.02
N CYS A 585 3.73 5.39 -36.28
CA CYS A 585 3.49 5.11 -34.86
C CYS A 585 3.05 3.67 -34.56
N ARG A 586 2.38 2.99 -35.49
CA ARG A 586 1.95 1.60 -35.31
C ARG A 586 3.03 0.61 -35.74
N VAL A 587 3.78 0.95 -36.78
CA VAL A 587 4.76 0.07 -37.39
C VAL A 587 6.07 0.05 -36.61
N TYR A 588 6.49 1.21 -36.10
CA TYR A 588 7.73 1.36 -35.35
C TYR A 588 7.54 1.38 -33.83
N ALA A 589 6.33 1.07 -33.34
CA ALA A 589 6.09 0.87 -31.91
C ALA A 589 7.05 -0.20 -31.35
N GLY A 590 7.84 0.17 -30.34
CA GLY A 590 8.87 -0.71 -29.76
C GLY A 590 10.13 -0.88 -30.61
N LYS A 591 10.24 -0.22 -31.78
CA LYS A 591 11.39 -0.24 -32.71
C LYS A 591 12.06 1.13 -32.86
N GLY A 592 12.09 1.91 -31.79
CA GLY A 592 12.68 3.26 -31.77
C GLY A 592 11.66 4.41 -31.92
N TRP A 593 10.38 4.13 -32.17
CA TRP A 593 9.36 5.19 -32.21
C TRP A 593 9.18 5.88 -30.85
N VAL A 594 9.48 7.17 -30.79
CA VAL A 594 9.29 7.99 -29.58
C VAL A 594 8.05 8.88 -29.70
N SER A 595 7.96 9.69 -30.75
CA SER A 595 6.83 10.58 -30.98
C SER A 595 6.81 11.07 -32.43
N TRP A 596 5.71 11.71 -32.82
CA TRP A 596 5.65 12.43 -34.09
C TRP A 596 6.72 13.54 -34.21
N GLY A 597 7.11 14.17 -33.10
CA GLY A 597 8.15 15.20 -33.14
C GLY A 597 9.56 14.67 -33.32
N ASP A 598 9.86 13.49 -32.78
CA ASP A 598 11.10 12.77 -33.10
C ASP A 598 11.11 12.32 -34.57
N TRP A 599 9.98 11.78 -35.03
CA TRP A 599 9.82 11.31 -36.41
C TRP A 599 10.05 12.39 -37.47
N PHE A 600 9.50 13.59 -37.26
CA PHE A 600 9.70 14.72 -38.17
C PHE A 600 11.00 15.50 -37.91
N GLY A 601 11.71 15.23 -36.81
CA GLY A 601 12.88 16.02 -36.40
C GLY A 601 12.53 17.44 -35.93
N THR A 602 11.28 17.68 -35.53
CA THR A 602 10.82 19.01 -35.07
C THR A 602 11.10 19.29 -33.59
N GLY A 603 11.62 18.29 -32.86
CA GLY A 603 11.93 18.41 -31.42
C GLY A 603 10.70 18.37 -30.51
N TYR A 604 9.52 18.07 -31.05
CA TYR A 604 8.27 18.06 -30.29
C TYR A 604 8.11 16.78 -29.46
N VAL A 605 8.40 16.85 -28.16
CA VAL A 605 8.15 15.75 -27.21
C VAL A 605 6.67 15.74 -26.83
N ALA A 606 6.03 14.56 -26.75
CA ALA A 606 4.65 14.44 -26.29
C ALA A 606 4.52 14.91 -24.83
N ASN A 607 3.47 15.67 -24.49
CA ASN A 607 3.30 16.30 -23.16
C ASN A 607 3.48 15.33 -21.98
N GLN A 608 3.14 14.06 -22.15
CA GLN A 608 3.17 13.03 -21.11
C GLN A 608 4.57 12.41 -20.89
N ALA A 609 5.47 12.56 -21.85
CA ALA A 609 6.84 12.06 -21.80
C ALA A 609 7.87 13.16 -21.48
N ARG A 610 7.41 14.41 -21.27
CA ARG A 610 8.29 15.54 -20.97
C ARG A 610 8.75 15.49 -19.51
N GLN A 611 10.06 15.38 -19.29
CA GLN A 611 10.68 15.61 -18.00
C GLN A 611 11.11 17.08 -17.91
N TYR A 612 10.45 17.84 -17.05
CA TYR A 612 10.74 19.27 -16.89
C TYR A 612 11.78 19.49 -15.80
N ARG A 613 12.72 20.42 -16.04
CA ARG A 613 13.71 20.83 -15.04
C ARG A 613 13.03 21.39 -13.79
N ARG A 614 13.74 21.38 -12.66
CA ARG A 614 13.23 21.90 -11.38
C ARG A 614 12.85 23.38 -11.51
N PHE A 615 11.85 23.82 -10.75
CA PHE A 615 11.23 25.15 -10.89
C PHE A 615 12.25 26.30 -10.79
N GLU A 616 13.17 26.24 -9.84
CA GLU A 616 14.19 27.27 -9.58
C GLU A 616 15.11 27.48 -10.82
N PRO A 617 15.82 26.46 -11.35
CA PRO A 617 16.56 26.57 -12.61
C PRO A 617 15.72 26.98 -13.82
N ALA A 618 14.45 26.54 -13.88
CA ALA A 618 13.55 26.93 -14.96
C ALA A 618 13.25 28.42 -14.92
N ARG A 619 13.01 28.96 -13.72
CA ARG A 619 12.69 30.36 -13.49
C ARG A 619 13.88 31.26 -13.78
N GLU A 620 15.09 30.88 -13.38
CA GLU A 620 16.31 31.62 -13.70
C GLU A 620 16.54 31.73 -15.21
N PHE A 621 16.37 30.62 -15.93
CA PHE A 621 16.42 30.63 -17.39
C PHE A 621 15.36 31.56 -18.00
N VAL A 622 14.11 31.50 -17.54
CA VAL A 622 13.07 32.40 -18.10
C VAL A 622 13.35 33.87 -17.79
N ARG A 623 13.91 34.18 -16.62
CA ARG A 623 14.32 35.54 -16.26
C ARG A 623 15.47 36.05 -17.10
N SER A 624 16.40 35.18 -17.54
CA SER A 624 17.50 35.57 -18.44
C SER A 624 16.99 36.02 -19.82
N LEU A 625 15.82 35.53 -20.26
CA LEU A 625 15.17 35.94 -21.51
C LEU A 625 14.57 37.35 -21.47
N LYS A 626 14.47 37.97 -20.28
CA LYS A 626 13.95 39.35 -20.07
C LYS A 626 12.60 39.60 -20.77
N LEU A 627 11.67 38.65 -20.67
CA LEU A 627 10.34 38.76 -21.27
C LEU A 627 9.40 39.56 -20.35
N LYS A 628 8.66 40.51 -20.90
CA LYS A 628 7.87 41.49 -20.11
C LYS A 628 6.44 41.03 -19.84
N SER A 629 5.94 40.06 -20.58
CA SER A 629 4.53 39.66 -20.50
C SER A 629 4.30 38.18 -20.84
N ARG A 630 3.13 37.69 -20.43
CA ARG A 630 2.66 36.34 -20.83
C ARG A 630 2.55 36.21 -22.36
N ALA A 631 2.16 37.26 -23.07
CA ALA A 631 2.03 37.25 -24.52
C ALA A 631 3.40 37.08 -25.20
N GLU A 632 4.43 37.73 -24.67
CA GLU A 632 5.81 37.53 -25.11
C GLU A 632 6.30 36.12 -24.80
N TRP A 633 6.00 35.57 -23.63
CA TRP A 633 6.30 34.17 -23.31
C TRP A 633 5.64 33.19 -24.29
N GLN A 634 4.38 33.41 -24.65
CA GLN A 634 3.67 32.56 -25.61
C GLN A 634 4.26 32.65 -27.01
N SER A 635 4.68 33.83 -27.44
CA SER A 635 5.33 34.03 -28.75
C SER A 635 6.72 33.40 -28.78
N TYR A 636 7.49 33.49 -27.70
CA TYR A 636 8.75 32.76 -27.54
C TYR A 636 8.53 31.23 -27.61
N CYS A 637 7.52 30.70 -26.90
CA CYS A 637 7.20 29.27 -26.93
C CYS A 637 6.79 28.77 -28.33
N ARG A 638 6.19 29.63 -29.16
CA ARG A 638 5.82 29.31 -30.55
C ARG A 638 7.00 29.40 -31.53
N GLY A 639 8.13 29.95 -31.10
CA GLY A 639 9.30 30.17 -31.95
C GLY A 639 9.23 31.47 -32.78
N ASP A 640 8.28 32.36 -32.46
CA ASP A 640 8.08 33.63 -33.19
C ASP A 640 9.18 34.67 -32.90
N MET A 641 10.15 34.36 -32.02
CA MET A 641 11.29 35.21 -31.66
C MET A 641 12.64 34.52 -31.93
N PRO A 642 13.12 34.46 -33.19
CA PRO A 642 14.35 33.75 -33.55
C PRO A 642 15.60 34.24 -32.79
N SER A 643 15.66 35.54 -32.46
CA SER A 643 16.78 36.18 -31.76
C SER A 643 16.96 35.72 -30.30
N LYS A 644 15.96 35.06 -29.71
CA LYS A 644 16.02 34.54 -28.33
C LYS A 644 16.25 33.03 -28.27
N GLY A 645 16.44 32.37 -29.42
CA GLY A 645 16.63 30.92 -29.50
C GLY A 645 15.33 30.13 -29.38
N ARG A 646 15.45 28.80 -29.34
CA ARG A 646 14.30 27.88 -29.22
C ARG A 646 14.05 27.52 -27.75
N LEU A 647 12.78 27.29 -27.40
CA LEU A 647 12.39 26.80 -26.08
C LEU A 647 13.09 25.45 -25.79
N PRO A 648 13.89 25.33 -24.71
CA PRO A 648 14.49 24.07 -24.31
C PRO A 648 13.42 23.00 -24.00
N ALA A 649 13.68 21.74 -24.38
CA ALA A 649 12.73 20.64 -24.26
C ALA A 649 12.30 20.34 -22.80
N ASP A 650 13.11 20.75 -21.83
CA ASP A 650 12.92 20.57 -20.40
C ASP A 650 12.30 21.79 -19.70
N VAL A 651 11.91 22.83 -20.43
CA VAL A 651 11.18 24.00 -19.90
C VAL A 651 9.72 23.97 -20.41
N PRO A 652 8.72 23.95 -19.52
CA PRO A 652 7.33 23.82 -19.94
C PRO A 652 6.79 25.12 -20.55
N SER A 653 6.07 25.00 -21.67
CA SER A 653 5.37 26.14 -22.28
C SER A 653 4.19 26.65 -21.43
N ASN A 654 3.59 25.77 -20.61
CA ASN A 654 2.58 26.12 -19.61
C ASN A 654 3.08 25.85 -18.17
N PRO A 655 3.91 26.75 -17.62
CA PRO A 655 4.56 26.56 -16.33
C PRO A 655 3.58 26.63 -15.13
N GLN A 656 2.44 27.31 -15.27
CA GLN A 656 1.41 27.35 -14.22
C GLN A 656 0.85 25.96 -13.89
N LEU A 657 0.63 25.12 -14.92
CA LEU A 657 0.14 23.76 -14.72
C LEU A 657 1.23 22.83 -14.17
N VAL A 658 2.46 22.97 -14.67
CA VAL A 658 3.56 22.06 -14.34
C VAL A 658 4.15 22.35 -12.97
N TYR A 659 4.27 23.62 -12.61
CA TYR A 659 4.89 24.06 -11.36
C TYR A 659 3.89 24.56 -10.31
N GLY A 660 2.58 24.42 -10.55
CA GLY A 660 1.51 24.92 -9.67
C GLY A 660 1.65 24.54 -8.18
N ARG A 661 2.16 23.34 -7.89
CA ARG A 661 2.47 22.86 -6.52
C ARG A 661 3.97 22.81 -6.19
N LYS A 662 4.82 23.31 -7.10
CA LYS A 662 6.29 23.20 -7.06
C LYS A 662 6.96 24.58 -7.04
N GLY A 663 6.31 25.57 -6.41
CA GLY A 663 6.84 26.92 -6.24
C GLY A 663 6.26 27.98 -7.18
N TRP A 664 5.40 27.62 -8.14
CA TRP A 664 4.74 28.61 -8.99
C TRP A 664 3.82 29.54 -8.16
N THR A 665 4.03 30.84 -8.28
CA THR A 665 3.18 31.84 -7.60
C THR A 665 2.36 32.66 -8.60
N SER A 666 3.01 33.23 -9.62
CA SER A 666 2.35 34.07 -10.62
C SER A 666 3.22 34.29 -11.85
N TRP A 667 2.62 34.80 -12.93
CA TRP A 667 3.35 35.20 -14.12
C TRP A 667 4.40 36.29 -13.84
N GLY A 668 4.16 37.18 -12.87
CA GLY A 668 5.14 38.21 -12.52
C GLY A 668 6.39 37.68 -11.81
N ASP A 669 6.24 36.62 -11.01
CA ASP A 669 7.37 35.91 -10.41
C ASP A 669 8.13 35.08 -11.45
N TRP A 670 7.40 34.34 -12.29
CA TRP A 670 7.98 33.51 -13.34
C TRP A 670 8.81 34.30 -14.36
N LEU A 671 8.27 35.42 -14.83
CA LEU A 671 8.95 36.28 -15.82
C LEU A 671 9.94 37.26 -15.18
N GLY A 672 9.95 37.38 -13.85
CA GLY A 672 10.79 38.35 -13.14
C GLY A 672 10.34 39.80 -13.31
N THR A 673 9.06 40.04 -13.64
CA THR A 673 8.50 41.39 -13.87
C THR A 673 7.93 42.05 -12.62
N GLY A 674 8.01 41.37 -11.45
CA GLY A 674 7.55 41.91 -10.16
C GLY A 674 6.02 42.08 -10.02
N THR A 675 5.25 41.57 -10.98
CA THR A 675 3.78 41.73 -10.99
C THR A 675 3.11 40.68 -10.07
N VAL A 676 2.85 41.04 -8.80
CA VAL A 676 2.26 40.13 -7.80
C VAL A 676 0.74 40.00 -7.96
N CYS A 677 0.18 38.79 -7.80
CA CYS A 677 -1.27 38.52 -7.78
C CYS A 677 -1.98 39.29 -6.66
N ALA A 678 -3.13 39.90 -6.93
CA ALA A 678 -3.90 40.68 -5.95
C ALA A 678 -4.28 39.91 -4.68
N ARG A 679 -4.40 38.57 -4.78
CA ARG A 679 -4.72 37.67 -3.65
C ARG A 679 -3.53 37.40 -2.72
N LEU A 680 -2.30 37.60 -3.19
CA LEU A 680 -1.06 37.41 -2.41
C LEU A 680 -0.51 38.73 -1.86
N ARG A 681 -1.09 39.87 -2.24
CA ARG A 681 -0.80 41.16 -1.62
C ARG A 681 -1.56 41.15 -0.29
N GLY A 682 -0.86 41.03 0.84
CA GLY A 682 -1.45 41.33 2.14
C GLY A 682 -1.99 42.75 2.07
N LEU A 683 -3.31 42.88 1.88
CA LEU A 683 -3.92 44.18 1.71
C LEU A 683 -3.89 44.88 3.06
N ARG A 684 -3.50 46.16 3.05
CA ARG A 684 -3.56 47.00 4.25
C ARG A 684 -4.99 47.01 4.79
N ALA A 685 -5.15 47.04 6.11
CA ALA A 685 -6.47 47.10 6.75
C ALA A 685 -7.28 48.26 6.17
N PHE A 686 -8.61 48.08 6.04
CA PHE A 686 -9.47 49.03 5.32
C PHE A 686 -9.34 50.46 5.85
N ASP A 687 -9.33 50.65 7.17
CA ASP A 687 -9.26 51.99 7.77
C ASP A 687 -7.91 52.68 7.55
N GLU A 688 -6.80 51.93 7.62
CA GLU A 688 -5.47 52.45 7.32
C GLU A 688 -5.32 52.78 5.82
N ALA A 689 -5.88 51.93 4.96
CA ALA A 689 -5.87 52.13 3.51
C ALA A 689 -6.74 53.35 3.12
N ARG A 690 -7.90 53.52 3.76
CA ARG A 690 -8.81 54.66 3.59
C ARG A 690 -8.16 55.96 4.07
N THR A 691 -7.46 55.93 5.20
CA THR A 691 -6.71 57.08 5.72
C THR A 691 -5.60 57.50 4.75
N PHE A 692 -4.84 56.53 4.24
CA PHE A 692 -3.82 56.79 3.22
C PHE A 692 -4.41 57.45 1.97
N VAL A 693 -5.54 56.94 1.47
CA VAL A 693 -6.16 57.50 0.26
C VAL A 693 -6.72 58.90 0.48
N ARG A 694 -7.31 59.18 1.65
CA ARG A 694 -7.78 60.52 2.01
C ARG A 694 -6.64 61.54 2.07
N ASN A 695 -5.45 61.14 2.50
CA ASN A 695 -4.25 61.98 2.49
C ASN A 695 -3.77 62.34 1.09
N LEU A 696 -4.13 61.55 0.05
CA LEU A 696 -3.81 61.89 -1.34
C LEU A 696 -4.64 63.07 -1.87
N LYS A 697 -5.75 63.42 -1.19
CA LYS A 697 -6.69 64.50 -1.54
C LYS A 697 -7.25 64.39 -2.97
N LEU A 698 -7.51 63.17 -3.43
CA LEU A 698 -8.11 62.90 -4.74
C LEU A 698 -9.62 63.15 -4.68
N ARG A 699 -10.16 63.91 -5.63
CA ARG A 699 -11.55 64.41 -5.60
C ARG A 699 -12.54 63.51 -6.33
N SER A 700 -12.04 62.61 -7.18
CA SER A 700 -12.90 61.85 -8.10
C SER A 700 -12.42 60.42 -8.33
N ARG A 701 -13.35 59.56 -8.78
CA ARG A 701 -13.04 58.19 -9.19
C ARG A 701 -12.06 58.15 -10.36
N THR A 702 -12.15 59.12 -11.27
CA THR A 702 -11.26 59.26 -12.43
C THR A 702 -9.84 59.59 -11.99
N GLU A 703 -9.67 60.51 -11.03
CA GLU A 703 -8.37 60.79 -10.40
C GLU A 703 -7.79 59.57 -9.69
N TRP A 704 -8.62 58.80 -8.98
CA TRP A 704 -8.19 57.53 -8.36
C TRP A 704 -7.69 56.51 -9.40
N GLN A 705 -8.35 56.41 -10.55
CA GLN A 705 -7.94 55.50 -11.63
C GLN A 705 -6.64 55.95 -12.29
N ALA A 706 -6.48 57.25 -12.55
CA ALA A 706 -5.25 57.83 -13.10
C ALA A 706 -4.06 57.64 -12.12
N TYR A 707 -4.28 57.86 -10.81
CA TYR A 707 -3.29 57.54 -9.78
C TYR A 707 -2.90 56.05 -9.77
N CYS A 708 -3.89 55.15 -9.88
CA CYS A 708 -3.64 53.70 -9.93
C CYS A 708 -2.84 53.25 -11.17
N ARG A 709 -2.98 53.97 -12.30
CA ARG A 709 -2.23 53.74 -13.54
C ARG A 709 -0.84 54.41 -13.54
N GLY A 710 -0.52 55.21 -12.54
CA GLY A 710 0.76 55.94 -12.45
C GLY A 710 0.83 57.14 -13.38
N GLU A 711 -0.31 57.68 -13.81
CA GLU A 711 -0.43 58.81 -14.74
C GLU A 711 -0.32 60.18 -14.04
N MET A 712 0.03 60.21 -12.74
CA MET A 712 0.19 61.42 -11.93
C MET A 712 1.63 61.56 -11.43
N PRO A 713 2.53 62.26 -12.17
CA PRO A 713 3.94 62.39 -11.81
C PRO A 713 4.18 63.12 -10.48
N SER A 714 3.26 63.99 -10.07
CA SER A 714 3.31 64.78 -8.83
C SER A 714 2.92 63.99 -7.56
N LYS A 715 2.54 62.71 -7.69
CA LYS A 715 2.15 61.85 -6.57
C LYS A 715 3.04 60.61 -6.52
N ALA A 716 3.36 60.15 -5.32
CA ALA A 716 4.11 58.92 -5.13
C ALA A 716 3.38 57.71 -5.76
N ARG A 717 4.12 56.70 -6.25
CA ARG A 717 3.50 55.52 -6.85
C ARG A 717 2.62 54.80 -5.82
N ARG A 718 1.48 54.27 -6.30
CA ARG A 718 0.54 53.49 -5.48
C ARG A 718 1.26 52.34 -4.77
N PRO A 719 1.24 52.28 -3.43
CA PRO A 719 1.78 51.16 -2.67
C PRO A 719 1.12 49.82 -3.06
N ALA A 720 1.90 48.73 -3.00
CA ALA A 720 1.45 47.41 -3.45
C ALA A 720 0.32 46.82 -2.56
N ASP A 721 0.27 47.23 -1.30
CA ASP A 721 -0.72 46.83 -0.29
C ASP A 721 -2.06 47.61 -0.37
N ILE A 722 -2.12 48.66 -1.19
CA ILE A 722 -3.36 49.40 -1.49
C ILE A 722 -3.98 48.83 -2.78
N PRO A 723 -5.24 48.36 -2.79
CA PRO A 723 -5.85 47.75 -3.98
C PRO A 723 -6.30 48.79 -5.01
N ALA A 724 -6.15 48.49 -6.31
CA ALA A 724 -6.61 49.39 -7.39
C ALA A 724 -8.14 49.42 -7.50
N ASN A 725 -8.81 48.32 -7.12
CA ASN A 725 -10.26 48.21 -7.06
C ASN A 725 -10.71 47.96 -5.60
N PRO A 726 -10.82 49.03 -4.79
CA PRO A 726 -11.18 48.90 -3.38
C PRO A 726 -12.63 48.41 -3.19
N ALA A 727 -13.54 48.67 -4.12
CA ALA A 727 -14.93 48.18 -4.08
C ALA A 727 -15.01 46.63 -4.14
N ARG A 728 -14.05 46.00 -4.82
CA ARG A 728 -13.94 44.53 -4.85
C ARG A 728 -13.17 44.01 -3.65
N SER A 729 -12.07 44.67 -3.29
CA SER A 729 -11.14 44.20 -2.27
C SER A 729 -11.65 44.37 -0.83
N TYR A 730 -12.43 45.42 -0.56
CA TYR A 730 -12.96 45.74 0.78
C TYR A 730 -14.47 45.58 0.88
N ARG A 731 -15.10 44.85 -0.06
CA ARG A 731 -16.58 44.69 -0.13
C ARG A 731 -17.20 44.30 1.22
N ASN A 732 -16.58 43.36 1.94
CA ASN A 732 -17.06 42.86 3.22
C ASN A 732 -16.23 43.41 4.41
N MET A 733 -15.44 44.46 4.20
CA MET A 733 -14.49 45.02 5.17
C MET A 733 -14.79 46.51 5.43
N GLY A 734 -16.05 46.93 5.36
CA GLY A 734 -16.48 48.30 5.67
C GLY A 734 -16.61 49.25 4.48
N TRP A 735 -16.50 48.77 3.23
CA TRP A 735 -16.67 49.58 2.04
C TRP A 735 -18.09 50.17 1.91
N LYS A 736 -18.20 51.50 1.87
CA LYS A 736 -19.48 52.25 1.71
C LYS A 736 -19.60 53.02 0.40
N GLY A 737 -18.64 52.88 -0.51
CA GLY A 737 -18.62 53.55 -1.82
C GLY A 737 -17.43 54.48 -2.02
N VAL A 738 -17.24 54.93 -3.27
CA VAL A 738 -16.05 55.71 -3.66
C VAL A 738 -15.98 57.07 -2.97
N ARG A 739 -17.13 57.69 -2.67
CA ARG A 739 -17.19 58.95 -1.91
C ARG A 739 -16.64 58.79 -0.49
N ASP A 740 -16.98 57.69 0.19
CA ASP A 740 -16.45 57.40 1.53
C ASP A 740 -14.94 57.09 1.50
N TRP A 741 -14.50 56.38 0.45
CA TRP A 741 -13.10 56.00 0.24
C TRP A 741 -12.17 57.19 -0.01
N LEU A 742 -12.59 58.15 -0.83
CA LEU A 742 -11.80 59.35 -1.16
C LEU A 742 -11.95 60.45 -0.09
N GLY A 743 -13.03 60.42 0.70
CA GLY A 743 -13.38 61.48 1.64
C GLY A 743 -14.24 62.58 0.99
N PRO A 744 -14.88 63.45 1.79
CA PRO A 744 -15.61 64.59 1.26
C PRO A 744 -14.65 65.49 0.48
N ALA A 745 -15.08 65.94 -0.71
CA ALA A 745 -14.34 66.94 -1.46
C ALA A 745 -14.20 68.18 -0.58
N GLY A 746 -12.97 68.54 -0.23
CA GLY A 746 -12.71 69.77 0.52
C GLY A 746 -13.33 70.95 -0.23
N GLN A 747 -14.22 71.66 0.47
CA GLN A 747 -14.60 73.03 0.12
C GLN A 747 -13.29 73.82 0.02
N THR A 748 -13.01 74.29 -1.18
CA THR A 748 -12.20 75.49 -1.42
C THR A 748 -13.15 76.51 -1.98
#